data_AF-A0A975N5K6-F1
#
_entry.id   AF-A0A975N5K6-F1
#
_cell.length_a   1.000
_cell.length_b   1.000
_cell.length_c   1.000
_cell.angle_alpha   90.00
_cell.angle_beta   90.00
_cell.angle_gamma   90.00
#
_symmetry.space_group_name_H-M   'P 1'
#
loop_
_entity.id
_entity.type
_entity.pdbx_description
1 polymer ?
#
loop_
_entity_poly.entity_id
_entity_poly.type
_entity_poly.pdbx_seq_one_letter_code
_entity_poly.pdbx_strand_id
1 'polypeptide(L)'
;MPADIRAPADDNPAMSADLDILLADYQSVREDDRGISSRQSALASVFVALLAGLFAILVGDCRFRGAVMNAAKQAGSCYELPDPVYVMAPTLPFAVLCYIVMLGMQVTIKSFYMRAIENELRDHQAELRAIPGVLAGSATELMLTVISPRRGRRSYFVMLLFLTLSFAVALGGWVVFVALRLSAPAMITMFAVYGPLLMLLLQQGILANIGGRRLLRGAANHLRNSSNYPRTDLVQEPSRPSRTGDRSLWSYLLLPRPLDTVKWVFIPIAYLVGAVITSHGPSAPESLGAALGWLVFEYLIYQSRYQWNDIRGLADDQVHPAHRERGRLPVARQGPRRSVALSVFVIVARATLAVVVAFTVVPPPVSTIILVSFIGVWVPAWLYEFLREGRTRPGARATAIWLVVGVGYAVRASIGLALAGVVPSGPTSGTFFLFAGAAWAFGIVFVTMTWVLEATGHCSSRDGCVLGCPAELTGKPHLARLLRFTPLSLLPIASADGSASSLRVLAGRAPVVTPWNAALIAAVACGIAACVPPGQHLLLGATGVLAVAAVVLLPSVLFRWVITSGAIAVLGTTAALTDGWRVAVTVAGVTGLFLGVYCVFRQSSYDDLRYSLVRMSAGLVSLGRSVAKLGIWVLVLLLGKRTWAFVSRSDDRGRPIP
;
A
#
# COMPACT_ATOMS: atom_id res chain seq x y z
N MET A 1 -25.02 -46.52 -55.70
CA MET A 1 -24.19 -45.31 -55.83
C MET A 1 -23.03 -45.44 -54.85
N PRO A 2 -21.78 -45.31 -55.32
CA PRO A 2 -20.59 -45.61 -54.52
C PRO A 2 -20.32 -44.48 -53.52
N ALA A 3 -19.84 -44.87 -52.34
CA ALA A 3 -19.41 -44.00 -51.27
C ALA A 3 -18.16 -43.23 -51.70
N ASP A 4 -18.27 -41.91 -51.66
CA ASP A 4 -17.17 -40.97 -51.91
C ASP A 4 -16.26 -40.97 -50.66
N ILE A 5 -15.27 -41.86 -50.65
CA ILE A 5 -14.20 -41.91 -49.64
C ILE A 5 -13.32 -40.70 -49.89
N ARG A 6 -13.60 -39.60 -49.19
CA ARG A 6 -12.68 -38.47 -49.08
C ARG A 6 -11.34 -38.98 -48.55
N ALA A 7 -10.29 -38.72 -49.31
CA ALA A 7 -8.91 -38.94 -48.89
C ALA A 7 -8.67 -38.28 -47.52
N PRO A 8 -7.88 -38.90 -46.62
CA PRO A 8 -7.49 -38.26 -45.36
C PRO A 8 -6.79 -36.94 -45.68
N ALA A 9 -7.28 -35.85 -45.09
CA ALA A 9 -6.63 -34.56 -45.14
C ALA A 9 -5.18 -34.71 -44.66
N ASP A 10 -4.23 -34.08 -45.34
CA ASP A 10 -2.82 -34.01 -44.92
C ASP A 10 -2.74 -33.72 -43.41
N ASP A 11 -2.30 -34.71 -42.64
CA ASP A 11 -2.00 -34.59 -41.22
C ASP A 11 -0.85 -33.60 -41.09
N ASN A 12 -1.17 -32.32 -40.88
CA ASN A 12 -0.17 -31.28 -40.65
C ASN A 12 0.44 -31.52 -39.25
N PRO A 13 1.69 -32.01 -39.14
CA PRO A 13 2.26 -32.45 -37.87
C PRO A 13 2.44 -31.30 -36.86
N ALA A 14 2.47 -30.06 -37.32
CA ALA A 14 2.48 -28.88 -36.45
C ALA A 14 1.13 -28.69 -35.73
N MET A 15 0.01 -28.97 -36.42
CA MET A 15 -1.33 -28.84 -35.87
C MET A 15 -1.61 -29.93 -34.82
N SER A 16 -1.07 -31.14 -35.01
CA SER A 16 -1.15 -32.20 -33.98
C SER A 16 -0.33 -31.85 -32.73
N ALA A 17 0.86 -31.26 -32.90
CA ALA A 17 1.71 -30.86 -31.77
C ALA A 17 1.09 -29.74 -30.92
N ASP A 18 0.49 -28.72 -31.54
CA ASP A 18 -0.19 -27.64 -30.82
C ASP A 18 -1.41 -28.17 -30.04
N LEU A 19 -2.18 -29.07 -30.65
CA LEU A 19 -3.31 -29.73 -30.00
C LEU A 19 -2.87 -30.56 -28.79
N ASP A 20 -1.79 -31.34 -28.93
CA ASP A 20 -1.22 -32.15 -27.84
C ASP A 20 -0.75 -31.28 -26.67
N ILE A 21 -0.12 -30.14 -26.95
CA ILE A 21 0.30 -29.17 -25.92
C ILE A 21 -0.93 -28.61 -25.18
N LEU A 22 -1.96 -28.19 -25.90
CA LEU A 22 -3.20 -27.66 -25.30
C LEU A 22 -3.92 -28.72 -24.47
N LEU A 23 -3.98 -29.97 -24.94
CA LEU A 23 -4.58 -31.09 -24.20
C LEU A 23 -3.79 -31.42 -22.94
N ALA A 24 -2.46 -31.45 -23.01
CA ALA A 24 -1.60 -31.70 -21.86
C ALA A 24 -1.74 -30.60 -20.79
N ASP A 25 -1.75 -29.33 -21.21
CA ASP A 25 -1.94 -28.20 -20.28
C ASP A 25 -3.36 -28.20 -19.67
N TYR A 26 -4.39 -28.48 -20.48
CA TYR A 26 -5.76 -28.62 -19.99
C TYR A 26 -5.89 -29.74 -18.94
N GLN A 27 -5.29 -30.90 -19.21
CA GLN A 27 -5.26 -32.03 -18.27
C GLN A 27 -4.53 -31.65 -16.98
N SER A 28 -3.34 -31.04 -17.09
CA SER A 28 -2.56 -30.61 -15.94
C SER A 28 -3.33 -29.63 -15.04
N VAL A 29 -3.93 -28.59 -15.63
CA VAL A 29 -4.69 -27.59 -14.86
C VAL A 29 -5.93 -28.22 -14.20
N ARG A 30 -6.56 -29.19 -14.84
CA ARG A 30 -7.73 -29.91 -14.31
C ARG A 30 -7.38 -30.86 -13.17
N GLU A 31 -6.24 -31.56 -13.25
CA GLU A 31 -5.75 -32.41 -12.15
C GLU A 31 -5.45 -31.59 -10.91
N ASP A 32 -4.85 -30.41 -11.12
CA ASP A 32 -4.52 -29.44 -10.08
C ASP A 32 -5.77 -28.93 -9.32
N ASP A 33 -6.91 -28.80 -10.00
CA ASP A 33 -8.17 -28.29 -9.43
C ASP A 33 -8.77 -29.24 -8.38
N ARG A 34 -8.57 -30.57 -8.56
CA ARG A 34 -9.05 -31.59 -7.61
C ARG A 34 -8.46 -31.38 -6.21
N GLY A 35 -7.19 -30.99 -6.14
CA GLY A 35 -6.52 -30.72 -4.86
C GLY A 35 -6.94 -29.41 -4.20
N ILE A 36 -7.55 -28.46 -4.93
CA ILE A 36 -7.92 -27.16 -4.37
C ILE A 36 -9.22 -27.25 -3.56
N SER A 37 -10.22 -28.00 -4.05
CA SER A 37 -11.50 -28.15 -3.34
C SER A 37 -11.33 -28.76 -1.94
N SER A 38 -10.50 -29.81 -1.82
CA SER A 38 -10.16 -30.43 -0.54
C SER A 38 -9.47 -29.43 0.42
N ARG A 39 -8.51 -28.65 -0.08
CA ARG A 39 -7.83 -27.61 0.71
C ARG A 39 -8.80 -26.53 1.20
N GLN A 40 -9.71 -26.08 0.35
CA GLN A 40 -10.71 -25.06 0.74
C GLN A 40 -11.65 -25.59 1.83
N SER A 41 -12.13 -26.83 1.71
CA SER A 41 -12.98 -27.46 2.72
C SER A 41 -12.26 -27.59 4.07
N ALA A 42 -11.01 -28.04 4.06
CA ALA A 42 -10.19 -28.14 5.28
C ALA A 42 -10.00 -26.78 5.96
N LEU A 43 -9.68 -25.73 5.19
CA LEU A 43 -9.49 -24.38 5.72
C LEU A 43 -10.77 -23.77 6.26
N ALA A 44 -11.92 -24.03 5.60
CA ALA A 44 -13.22 -23.58 6.09
C ALA A 44 -13.53 -24.22 7.46
N SER A 45 -13.25 -25.51 7.63
CA SER A 45 -13.41 -26.21 8.91
C SER A 45 -12.48 -25.65 10.00
N VAL A 46 -11.21 -25.41 9.68
CA VAL A 46 -10.25 -24.76 10.61
C VAL A 46 -10.75 -23.37 11.00
N PHE A 47 -11.25 -22.59 10.04
CA PHE A 47 -11.78 -21.26 10.31
C PHE A 47 -12.99 -21.30 11.25
N VAL A 48 -13.94 -22.23 11.04
CA VAL A 48 -15.10 -22.42 11.94
C VAL A 48 -14.64 -22.83 13.34
N ALA A 49 -13.65 -23.73 13.47
CA ALA A 49 -13.09 -24.13 14.75
C ALA A 49 -12.42 -22.95 15.49
N LEU A 50 -11.68 -22.10 14.77
CA LEU A 50 -11.09 -20.87 15.33
C LEU A 50 -12.17 -19.91 15.83
N LEU A 51 -13.25 -19.71 15.06
CA LEU A 51 -14.38 -18.88 15.50
C LEU A 51 -15.06 -19.45 16.75
N ALA A 52 -15.25 -20.76 16.82
CA ALA A 52 -15.81 -21.42 18.01
C ALA A 52 -14.89 -21.25 19.24
N GLY A 53 -13.56 -21.38 19.06
CA GLY A 53 -12.59 -21.12 20.12
C GLY A 53 -12.61 -19.67 20.59
N LEU A 54 -12.68 -18.70 19.65
CA LEU A 54 -12.84 -17.28 20.00
C LEU A 54 -14.13 -17.00 20.75
N PHE A 55 -15.23 -17.65 20.36
CA PHE A 55 -16.50 -17.54 21.07
C PHE A 55 -16.41 -18.12 22.48
N ALA A 56 -15.77 -19.29 22.66
CA ALA A 56 -15.54 -19.89 23.97
C ALA A 56 -14.68 -18.98 24.88
N ILE A 57 -13.67 -18.31 24.31
CA ILE A 57 -12.85 -17.33 25.03
C ILE A 57 -13.72 -16.17 25.55
N LEU A 58 -14.57 -15.60 24.69
CA LEU A 58 -15.46 -14.51 25.10
C LEU A 58 -16.48 -14.94 26.16
N VAL A 59 -17.08 -16.12 26.01
CA VAL A 59 -18.08 -16.62 26.98
C VAL A 59 -17.44 -16.97 28.33
N GLY A 60 -16.15 -17.31 28.35
CA GLY A 60 -15.39 -17.58 29.56
C GLY A 60 -14.99 -16.33 30.34
N ASP A 61 -14.97 -15.15 29.70
CA ASP A 61 -14.46 -13.94 30.32
C ASP A 61 -15.53 -13.12 31.06
N CYS A 62 -15.17 -12.64 32.26
CA CYS A 62 -16.08 -11.91 33.15
C CYS A 62 -16.59 -10.59 32.56
N ARG A 63 -15.88 -9.96 31.62
CA ARG A 63 -16.24 -8.65 31.00
C ARG A 63 -17.36 -8.76 29.98
N PHE A 64 -17.50 -9.92 29.34
CA PHE A 64 -18.48 -10.14 28.27
C PHE A 64 -19.75 -10.83 28.75
N ARG A 65 -19.76 -11.38 29.99
CA ARG A 65 -20.97 -11.85 30.65
C ARG A 65 -21.79 -10.67 31.17
N GLY A 66 -22.89 -10.35 30.48
CA GLY A 66 -23.79 -9.26 30.85
C GLY A 66 -24.47 -9.43 32.22
N ALA A 67 -25.31 -8.45 32.60
CA ALA A 67 -25.95 -8.38 33.92
C ALA A 67 -26.80 -9.63 34.30
N VAL A 68 -27.34 -10.33 33.30
CA VAL A 68 -28.16 -11.55 33.46
C VAL A 68 -27.34 -12.75 33.99
N MET A 69 -26.02 -12.70 33.96
CA MET A 69 -25.13 -13.77 34.44
C MET A 69 -24.26 -13.39 35.65
N ASN A 70 -24.57 -12.29 36.35
CA ASN A 70 -23.86 -11.88 37.57
C ASN A 70 -23.91 -12.94 38.69
N ALA A 71 -24.92 -13.83 38.69
CA ALA A 71 -24.99 -14.98 39.60
C ALA A 71 -23.83 -15.98 39.38
N ALA A 72 -23.33 -16.14 38.15
CA ALA A 72 -22.19 -17.01 37.86
C ALA A 72 -20.84 -16.37 38.25
N LYS A 73 -20.78 -15.04 38.37
CA LYS A 73 -19.60 -14.31 38.87
C LYS A 73 -19.35 -14.61 40.35
N GLN A 74 -20.41 -14.84 41.12
CA GLN A 74 -20.32 -15.29 42.52
C GLN A 74 -19.88 -16.76 42.64
N ALA A 75 -20.06 -17.57 41.59
CA ALA A 75 -19.62 -18.97 41.56
C ALA A 75 -18.14 -19.16 41.12
N GLY A 76 -17.38 -18.08 40.92
CA GLY A 76 -15.93 -18.16 40.63
C GLY A 76 -15.53 -18.80 39.29
N SER A 77 -16.45 -18.91 38.33
CA SER A 77 -16.25 -19.69 37.08
C SER A 77 -15.82 -18.91 35.83
N CYS A 78 -15.39 -17.65 35.97
CA CYS A 78 -14.91 -16.84 34.85
C CYS A 78 -13.49 -16.33 35.08
N TYR A 79 -12.77 -16.05 33.99
CA TYR A 79 -11.44 -15.45 34.01
C TYR A 79 -11.47 -14.03 33.45
N GLU A 80 -10.42 -13.24 33.70
CA GLU A 80 -10.23 -11.94 33.04
C GLU A 80 -8.93 -11.98 32.25
N LEU A 81 -9.04 -11.83 30.93
CA LEU A 81 -7.88 -11.73 30.05
C LEU A 81 -7.47 -10.26 29.85
N PRO A 82 -6.17 -9.98 29.69
CA PRO A 82 -5.71 -8.63 29.39
C PRO A 82 -6.07 -8.24 27.93
N ASP A 83 -6.34 -6.95 27.71
CA ASP A 83 -6.77 -6.40 26.41
C ASP A 83 -5.92 -6.84 25.20
N PRO A 84 -4.58 -6.94 25.29
CA PRO A 84 -3.77 -7.41 24.16
C PRO A 84 -4.13 -8.81 23.66
N VAL A 85 -4.62 -9.70 24.54
CA VAL A 85 -5.08 -11.03 24.13
C VAL A 85 -6.29 -10.91 23.22
N TYR A 86 -7.25 -10.02 23.56
CA TYR A 86 -8.41 -9.74 22.71
C TYR A 86 -8.06 -9.06 21.40
N VAL A 87 -7.10 -8.14 21.44
CA VAL A 87 -6.59 -7.48 20.24
C VAL A 87 -5.96 -8.52 19.31
N MET A 88 -5.16 -9.46 19.83
CA MET A 88 -4.43 -10.43 19.00
C MET A 88 -5.29 -11.63 18.56
N ALA A 89 -6.31 -11.99 19.34
CA ALA A 89 -7.19 -13.13 19.12
C ALA A 89 -7.72 -13.28 17.67
N PRO A 90 -8.26 -12.23 17.01
CA PRO A 90 -8.75 -12.35 15.63
C PRO A 90 -7.66 -12.58 14.57
N THR A 91 -6.37 -12.42 14.89
CA THR A 91 -5.27 -12.55 13.90
C THR A 91 -5.28 -13.90 13.18
N LEU A 92 -5.48 -15.00 13.92
CA LEU A 92 -5.49 -16.35 13.34
C LEU A 92 -6.66 -16.56 12.35
N PRO A 93 -7.94 -16.29 12.72
CA PRO A 93 -9.03 -16.39 11.76
C PRO A 93 -8.85 -15.46 10.56
N PHE A 94 -8.33 -14.24 10.75
CA PHE A 94 -8.03 -13.34 9.64
C PHE A 94 -6.95 -13.89 8.71
N ALA A 95 -5.90 -14.52 9.24
CA ALA A 95 -4.85 -15.15 8.45
C ALA A 95 -5.40 -16.30 7.60
N VAL A 96 -6.23 -17.18 8.20
CA VAL A 96 -6.92 -18.25 7.48
C VAL A 96 -7.83 -17.69 6.40
N LEU A 97 -8.60 -16.63 6.70
CA LEU A 97 -9.48 -15.98 5.74
C LEU A 97 -8.70 -15.33 4.57
N CYS A 98 -7.55 -14.69 4.85
CA CYS A 98 -6.64 -14.19 3.81
C CYS A 98 -6.17 -15.31 2.88
N TYR A 99 -5.82 -16.46 3.46
CA TYR A 99 -5.38 -17.62 2.68
C TYR A 99 -6.52 -18.22 1.84
N ILE A 100 -7.74 -18.32 2.39
CA ILE A 100 -8.94 -18.73 1.63
C ILE A 100 -9.20 -17.79 0.45
N VAL A 101 -9.15 -16.48 0.67
CA VAL A 101 -9.35 -15.48 -0.40
C VAL A 101 -8.24 -15.57 -1.46
N MET A 102 -6.99 -15.82 -1.06
CA MET A 102 -5.88 -16.06 -1.98
C MET A 102 -6.12 -17.30 -2.86
N LEU A 103 -6.56 -18.42 -2.26
CA LEU A 103 -6.95 -19.61 -3.03
C LEU A 103 -8.13 -19.33 -3.96
N GLY A 104 -9.12 -18.56 -3.51
CA GLY A 104 -10.25 -18.13 -4.35
C GLY A 104 -9.81 -17.31 -5.57
N MET A 105 -8.81 -16.44 -5.42
CA MET A 105 -8.21 -15.72 -6.55
C MET A 105 -7.51 -16.67 -7.53
N GLN A 106 -6.76 -17.67 -7.02
CA GLN A 106 -6.10 -18.68 -7.86
C GLN A 106 -7.12 -19.50 -8.66
N VAL A 107 -8.18 -20.00 -8.01
CA VAL A 107 -9.28 -20.72 -8.67
C VAL A 107 -9.93 -19.86 -9.75
N THR A 108 -10.16 -18.58 -9.45
CA THR A 108 -10.73 -17.65 -10.44
C THR A 108 -9.84 -17.51 -11.67
N ILE A 109 -8.53 -17.30 -11.49
CA ILE A 109 -7.57 -17.19 -12.60
C ILE A 109 -7.55 -18.50 -13.41
N LYS A 110 -7.41 -19.64 -12.73
CA LYS A 110 -7.41 -20.97 -13.35
C LYS A 110 -8.69 -21.23 -14.14
N SER A 111 -9.85 -20.89 -13.60
CA SER A 111 -11.14 -21.05 -14.27
C SER A 111 -11.23 -20.25 -15.57
N PHE A 112 -10.78 -18.99 -15.57
CA PHE A 112 -10.74 -18.20 -16.81
C PHE A 112 -9.65 -18.66 -17.79
N TYR A 113 -8.55 -19.21 -17.28
CA TYR A 113 -7.47 -19.78 -18.10
C TYR A 113 -7.91 -21.08 -18.79
N MET A 114 -8.52 -22.01 -18.06
CA MET A 114 -9.12 -23.23 -18.62
C MET A 114 -10.14 -22.90 -19.70
N ARG A 115 -10.96 -21.86 -19.51
CA ARG A 115 -11.87 -21.39 -20.57
C ARG A 115 -11.17 -20.89 -21.82
N ALA A 116 -10.00 -20.25 -21.67
CA ALA A 116 -9.23 -19.81 -22.81
C ALA A 116 -8.76 -21.04 -23.60
N ILE A 117 -8.19 -22.04 -22.91
CA ILE A 117 -7.80 -23.32 -23.53
C ILE A 117 -9.00 -24.03 -24.17
N GLU A 118 -10.14 -24.12 -23.46
CA GLU A 118 -11.36 -24.73 -24.00
C GLU A 118 -11.80 -24.04 -25.29
N ASN A 119 -11.70 -22.70 -25.38
CA ASN A 119 -12.05 -21.99 -26.62
C ASN A 119 -11.09 -22.30 -27.77
N GLU A 120 -9.78 -22.42 -27.53
CA GLU A 120 -8.81 -22.82 -28.56
C GLU A 120 -9.02 -24.28 -29.00
N LEU A 121 -9.40 -25.16 -28.06
CA LEU A 121 -9.70 -26.57 -28.35
C LEU A 121 -11.00 -26.76 -29.15
N ARG A 122 -11.93 -25.80 -29.13
CA ARG A 122 -13.23 -25.91 -29.86
C ARG A 122 -13.05 -26.08 -31.35
N ASP A 123 -12.04 -25.45 -31.92
CA ASP A 123 -11.77 -25.53 -33.36
C ASP A 123 -11.38 -26.95 -33.79
N HIS A 124 -11.06 -27.81 -32.83
CA HIS A 124 -10.56 -29.17 -33.04
C HIS A 124 -11.47 -30.27 -32.45
N GLN A 125 -12.63 -29.92 -31.86
CA GLN A 125 -13.45 -30.85 -31.08
C GLN A 125 -14.81 -31.16 -31.72
N ALA A 126 -15.22 -32.42 -31.60
CA ALA A 126 -16.56 -32.87 -32.00
C ALA A 126 -17.59 -32.65 -30.88
N GLU A 127 -18.87 -32.55 -31.27
CA GLU A 127 -19.98 -32.54 -30.32
C GLU A 127 -20.09 -33.85 -29.54
N LEU A 128 -20.47 -33.74 -28.26
CA LEU A 128 -20.79 -34.90 -27.44
C LEU A 128 -22.05 -35.57 -27.98
N ARG A 129 -21.90 -36.80 -28.47
CA ARG A 129 -23.04 -37.61 -28.98
C ARG A 129 -24.20 -37.73 -28.01
N ALA A 130 -23.91 -37.75 -26.71
CA ALA A 130 -24.92 -37.88 -25.65
C ALA A 130 -25.63 -36.56 -25.32
N ILE A 131 -25.06 -35.40 -25.66
CA ILE A 131 -25.60 -34.08 -25.35
C ILE A 131 -25.40 -33.17 -26.58
N PRO A 132 -26.35 -33.19 -27.53
CA PRO A 132 -26.26 -32.39 -28.76
C PRO A 132 -26.03 -30.90 -28.46
N GLY A 133 -25.15 -30.25 -29.22
CA GLY A 133 -24.80 -28.83 -29.05
C GLY A 133 -23.81 -28.53 -27.91
N VAL A 134 -23.29 -29.55 -27.20
CA VAL A 134 -22.20 -29.40 -26.23
C VAL A 134 -20.94 -30.03 -26.82
N LEU A 135 -19.90 -29.24 -27.03
CA LEU A 135 -18.60 -29.72 -27.52
C LEU A 135 -17.89 -30.54 -26.44
N ALA A 136 -17.14 -31.57 -26.85
CA ALA A 136 -16.24 -32.27 -25.94
C ALA A 136 -15.31 -31.26 -25.23
N GLY A 137 -14.85 -31.55 -24.01
CA GLY A 137 -13.95 -30.64 -23.29
C GLY A 137 -14.57 -29.35 -22.72
N SER A 138 -15.87 -29.09 -22.87
CA SER A 138 -16.51 -27.86 -22.34
C SER A 138 -16.91 -27.93 -20.85
N ALA A 139 -16.21 -28.72 -20.03
CA ALA A 139 -16.62 -29.02 -18.66
C ALA A 139 -16.61 -27.76 -17.76
N THR A 140 -15.59 -26.90 -17.91
CA THR A 140 -15.46 -25.68 -17.10
C THR A 140 -16.54 -24.67 -17.45
N GLU A 141 -16.78 -24.46 -18.75
CA GLU A 141 -17.88 -23.59 -19.18
C GLU A 141 -19.23 -24.09 -18.67
N LEU A 142 -19.50 -25.39 -18.75
CA LEU A 142 -20.74 -25.98 -18.23
C LEU A 142 -20.90 -25.73 -16.72
N MET A 143 -19.87 -25.98 -15.91
CA MET A 143 -19.93 -25.70 -14.47
C MET A 143 -20.20 -24.21 -14.19
N LEU A 144 -19.54 -23.31 -14.92
CA LEU A 144 -19.70 -21.87 -14.76
C LEU A 144 -21.09 -21.38 -15.16
N THR A 145 -21.76 -22.01 -16.13
CA THR A 145 -23.18 -21.69 -16.41
C THR A 145 -24.11 -22.00 -15.24
N VAL A 146 -23.67 -22.81 -14.27
CA VAL A 146 -24.42 -23.08 -13.05
C VAL A 146 -23.96 -22.16 -11.91
N ILE A 147 -22.65 -22.12 -11.63
CA ILE A 147 -22.11 -21.51 -10.39
C ILE A 147 -21.70 -20.05 -10.54
N SER A 148 -21.58 -19.52 -11.78
CA SER A 148 -21.07 -18.16 -11.99
C SER A 148 -21.99 -17.10 -11.33
N PRO A 149 -21.45 -16.16 -10.53
CA PRO A 149 -22.22 -15.05 -9.97
C PRO A 149 -22.95 -14.17 -11.01
N ARG A 150 -22.38 -14.04 -12.22
CA ARG A 150 -22.92 -13.18 -13.29
C ARG A 150 -23.89 -13.85 -14.26
N ARG A 151 -23.58 -15.07 -14.71
CA ARG A 151 -24.33 -15.79 -15.76
C ARG A 151 -25.02 -17.05 -15.24
N GLY A 152 -24.72 -17.45 -14.01
CA GLY A 152 -25.19 -18.69 -13.43
C GLY A 152 -26.60 -18.61 -12.88
N ARG A 153 -27.04 -19.71 -12.26
CA ARG A 153 -28.34 -19.77 -11.58
C ARG A 153 -28.32 -18.82 -10.39
N ARG A 154 -29.37 -17.99 -10.26
CA ARG A 154 -29.51 -17.02 -9.16
C ARG A 154 -29.42 -17.65 -7.77
N SER A 155 -29.86 -18.90 -7.60
CA SER A 155 -29.77 -19.62 -6.33
C SER A 155 -28.34 -19.76 -5.81
N TYR A 156 -27.37 -20.11 -6.67
CA TYR A 156 -25.96 -20.21 -6.29
C TYR A 156 -25.37 -18.85 -5.97
N PHE A 157 -25.76 -17.80 -6.70
CA PHE A 157 -25.36 -16.44 -6.38
C PHE A 157 -25.87 -16.01 -5.00
N VAL A 158 -27.14 -16.26 -4.68
CA VAL A 158 -27.73 -15.96 -3.38
C VAL A 158 -27.04 -16.76 -2.27
N MET A 159 -26.77 -18.04 -2.51
CA MET A 159 -26.06 -18.89 -1.55
C MET A 159 -24.64 -18.40 -1.27
N LEU A 160 -23.89 -18.03 -2.31
CA LEU A 160 -22.54 -17.47 -2.18
C LEU A 160 -22.56 -16.11 -1.47
N LEU A 161 -23.52 -15.24 -1.80
CA LEU A 161 -23.70 -13.95 -1.15
C LEU A 161 -24.04 -14.14 0.33
N PHE A 162 -24.97 -15.03 0.65
CA PHE A 162 -25.36 -15.38 2.01
C PHE A 162 -24.17 -15.91 2.81
N LEU A 163 -23.41 -16.84 2.26
CA LEU A 163 -22.20 -17.38 2.90
C LEU A 163 -21.16 -16.28 3.17
N THR A 164 -20.88 -15.44 2.15
CA THR A 164 -19.91 -14.35 2.27
C THR A 164 -20.35 -13.31 3.31
N LEU A 165 -21.63 -12.93 3.28
CA LEU A 165 -22.20 -11.98 4.24
C LEU A 165 -22.22 -12.56 5.65
N SER A 166 -22.55 -13.84 5.81
CA SER A 166 -22.56 -14.52 7.10
C SER A 166 -21.17 -14.52 7.73
N PHE A 167 -20.12 -14.79 6.95
CA PHE A 167 -18.74 -14.70 7.44
C PHE A 167 -18.32 -13.26 7.78
N ALA A 168 -18.67 -12.30 6.92
CA ALA A 168 -18.36 -10.89 7.16
C ALA A 168 -19.07 -10.36 8.42
N VAL A 169 -20.33 -10.74 8.65
CA VAL A 169 -21.10 -10.37 9.82
C VAL A 169 -20.59 -11.10 11.07
N ALA A 170 -20.31 -12.40 10.98
CA ALA A 170 -19.80 -13.17 12.12
C ALA A 170 -18.43 -12.63 12.59
N LEU A 171 -17.44 -12.55 11.69
CA LEU A 171 -16.09 -12.11 12.06
C LEU A 171 -16.02 -10.59 12.27
N GLY A 172 -16.60 -9.80 11.37
CA GLY A 172 -16.59 -8.34 11.46
C GLY A 172 -17.43 -7.84 12.63
N GLY A 173 -18.63 -8.41 12.82
CA GLY A 173 -19.48 -8.12 13.98
C GLY A 173 -18.81 -8.54 15.29
N TRP A 174 -18.11 -9.68 15.32
CA TRP A 174 -17.32 -10.10 16.48
C TRP A 174 -16.20 -9.11 16.80
N VAL A 175 -15.39 -8.69 15.81
CA VAL A 175 -14.32 -7.71 16.02
C VAL A 175 -14.86 -6.40 16.55
N VAL A 176 -15.95 -5.89 15.96
CA VAL A 176 -16.61 -4.66 16.42
C VAL A 176 -17.14 -4.83 17.83
N PHE A 177 -17.83 -5.93 18.12
CA PHE A 177 -18.39 -6.21 19.45
C PHE A 177 -17.30 -6.25 20.52
N VAL A 178 -16.19 -6.95 20.26
CA VAL A 178 -15.05 -7.02 21.18
C VAL A 178 -14.43 -5.64 21.34
N ALA A 179 -14.09 -4.96 20.24
CA ALA A 179 -13.44 -3.66 20.27
C ALA A 179 -14.22 -2.63 21.11
N LEU A 180 -15.55 -2.58 20.96
CA LEU A 180 -16.41 -1.65 21.72
C LEU A 180 -16.47 -1.93 23.23
N ARG A 181 -15.96 -3.07 23.70
CA ARG A 181 -15.95 -3.49 25.11
C ARG A 181 -14.55 -3.44 25.72
N LEU A 182 -13.51 -3.16 24.93
CA LEU A 182 -12.14 -3.00 25.41
C LEU A 182 -11.86 -1.55 25.81
N SER A 183 -10.69 -1.31 26.40
CA SER A 183 -10.20 0.06 26.60
C SER A 183 -10.11 0.81 25.26
N ALA A 184 -10.31 2.14 25.29
CA ALA A 184 -10.27 2.96 24.08
C ALA A 184 -9.03 2.74 23.20
N PRO A 185 -7.81 2.56 23.74
CA PRO A 185 -6.66 2.27 22.91
C PRO A 185 -6.69 0.89 22.25
N ALA A 186 -7.17 -0.13 22.95
CA ALA A 186 -7.33 -1.47 22.38
C ALA A 186 -8.41 -1.48 21.29
N MET A 187 -9.51 -0.75 21.50
CA MET A 187 -10.53 -0.49 20.49
C MET A 187 -9.93 0.16 19.23
N ILE A 188 -9.19 1.26 19.39
CA ILE A 188 -8.52 1.96 18.28
C ILE A 188 -7.55 1.02 17.56
N THR A 189 -6.77 0.22 18.31
CA THR A 189 -5.82 -0.74 17.75
C THR A 189 -6.53 -1.80 16.91
N MET A 190 -7.63 -2.38 17.42
CA MET A 190 -8.42 -3.36 16.66
C MET A 190 -8.97 -2.76 15.37
N PHE A 191 -9.52 -1.54 15.39
CA PHE A 191 -10.01 -0.89 14.18
C PHE A 191 -8.89 -0.53 13.20
N ALA A 192 -7.74 -0.08 13.70
CA ALA A 192 -6.59 0.28 12.87
C ALA A 192 -5.97 -0.94 12.18
N VAL A 193 -5.94 -2.11 12.83
CA VAL A 193 -5.37 -3.34 12.27
C VAL A 193 -6.39 -4.09 11.41
N TYR A 194 -7.55 -4.42 11.98
CA TYR A 194 -8.52 -5.31 11.33
C TYR A 194 -9.46 -4.58 10.37
N GLY A 195 -9.66 -3.27 10.53
CA GLY A 195 -10.47 -2.47 9.61
C GLY A 195 -9.90 -2.48 8.17
N PRO A 196 -8.64 -2.08 7.95
CA PRO A 196 -8.00 -2.15 6.64
C PRO A 196 -7.90 -3.57 6.10
N LEU A 197 -7.64 -4.55 6.96
CA LEU A 197 -7.54 -5.96 6.57
C LEU A 197 -8.89 -6.50 6.07
N LEU A 198 -9.98 -6.21 6.79
CA LEU A 198 -11.35 -6.56 6.39
C LEU A 198 -11.72 -5.87 5.07
N MET A 199 -11.37 -4.59 4.90
CA MET A 199 -11.60 -3.87 3.64
C MET A 199 -10.84 -4.50 2.48
N LEU A 200 -9.57 -4.87 2.69
CA LEU A 200 -8.77 -5.56 1.68
C LEU A 200 -9.36 -6.93 1.33
N LEU A 201 -9.76 -7.71 2.32
CA LEU A 201 -10.43 -9.00 2.13
C LEU A 201 -11.72 -8.87 1.32
N LEU A 202 -12.57 -7.91 1.67
CA LEU A 202 -13.81 -7.63 0.93
C LEU A 202 -13.50 -7.19 -0.51
N GLN A 203 -12.50 -6.33 -0.70
CA GLN A 203 -12.09 -5.88 -2.03
C GLN A 203 -11.57 -7.05 -2.90
N GLN A 204 -10.70 -7.90 -2.35
CA GLN A 204 -10.18 -9.06 -3.07
C GLN A 204 -11.27 -10.11 -3.32
N GLY A 205 -12.17 -10.33 -2.35
CA GLY A 205 -13.33 -11.20 -2.52
C GLY A 205 -14.26 -10.72 -3.64
N ILE A 206 -14.55 -9.42 -3.71
CA ILE A 206 -15.33 -8.82 -4.81
C ILE A 206 -14.60 -8.99 -6.15
N LEU A 207 -13.28 -8.75 -6.18
CA LEU A 207 -12.48 -8.88 -7.40
C LEU A 207 -12.43 -10.33 -7.90
N ALA A 208 -12.28 -11.31 -7.00
CA ALA A 208 -12.31 -12.73 -7.33
C ALA A 208 -13.68 -13.13 -7.91
N ASN A 209 -14.78 -12.74 -7.26
CA ASN A 209 -16.12 -13.19 -7.65
C ASN A 209 -16.74 -12.45 -8.84
N ILE A 210 -16.54 -11.13 -8.95
CA ILE A 210 -17.19 -10.29 -9.98
C ILE A 210 -16.19 -9.87 -11.07
N GLY A 211 -14.92 -9.74 -10.70
CA GLY A 211 -13.85 -9.16 -11.51
C GLY A 211 -12.92 -10.17 -12.19
N GLY A 212 -13.24 -11.47 -12.18
CA GLY A 212 -12.31 -12.52 -12.62
C GLY A 212 -11.66 -12.30 -14.00
N ARG A 213 -12.40 -11.78 -15.00
CA ARG A 213 -11.80 -11.42 -16.31
C ARG A 213 -10.73 -10.33 -16.22
N ARG A 214 -10.92 -9.34 -15.33
CA ARG A 214 -9.91 -8.31 -15.07
C ARG A 214 -8.73 -8.90 -14.31
N LEU A 215 -8.99 -9.82 -13.38
CA LEU A 215 -7.96 -10.51 -12.61
C LEU A 215 -7.04 -11.34 -13.55
N LEU A 216 -7.62 -12.17 -14.43
CA LEU A 216 -6.84 -12.93 -15.42
C LEU A 216 -6.05 -12.00 -16.35
N ARG A 217 -6.69 -10.97 -16.93
CA ARG A 217 -5.98 -10.03 -17.81
C ARG A 217 -4.83 -9.32 -17.08
N GLY A 218 -5.04 -8.93 -15.83
CA GLY A 218 -4.00 -8.34 -15.00
C GLY A 218 -2.83 -9.31 -14.78
N ALA A 219 -3.13 -10.57 -14.45
CA ALA A 219 -2.13 -11.62 -14.28
C ALA A 219 -1.38 -11.92 -15.58
N ALA A 220 -2.08 -12.08 -16.70
CA ALA A 220 -1.50 -12.31 -18.02
C ALA A 220 -0.63 -11.14 -18.49
N ASN A 221 -1.08 -9.90 -18.28
CA ASN A 221 -0.28 -8.72 -18.59
C ASN A 221 0.97 -8.64 -17.70
N HIS A 222 0.85 -8.97 -16.41
CA HIS A 222 2.01 -9.01 -15.52
C HIS A 222 3.00 -10.10 -15.92
N LEU A 223 2.51 -11.27 -16.34
CA LEU A 223 3.34 -12.36 -16.85
C LEU A 223 4.05 -11.96 -18.15
N ARG A 224 3.33 -11.40 -19.13
CA ARG A 224 3.90 -10.90 -20.41
C ARG A 224 4.92 -9.78 -20.21
N ASN A 225 4.70 -8.92 -19.22
CA ASN A 225 5.60 -7.82 -18.90
C ASN A 225 6.72 -8.24 -17.94
N SER A 226 6.67 -9.45 -17.37
CA SER A 226 7.73 -9.98 -16.53
C SER A 226 8.93 -10.33 -17.40
N SER A 227 10.11 -9.81 -17.02
CA SER A 227 11.37 -10.07 -17.72
C SER A 227 11.76 -11.56 -17.77
N ASN A 228 11.15 -12.39 -16.92
CA ASN A 228 11.45 -13.81 -16.79
C ASN A 228 10.53 -14.71 -17.61
N TYR A 229 9.52 -14.15 -18.30
CA TYR A 229 8.75 -14.93 -19.25
C TYR A 229 9.59 -15.07 -20.53
N PRO A 230 9.86 -16.30 -21.02
CA PRO A 230 10.59 -16.48 -22.26
C PRO A 230 9.83 -15.73 -23.35
N ARG A 231 10.40 -14.62 -23.83
CA ARG A 231 9.97 -14.02 -25.09
C ARG A 231 10.44 -14.97 -26.18
N THR A 232 9.72 -16.06 -26.39
CA THR A 232 9.73 -16.69 -27.70
C THR A 232 9.24 -15.63 -28.69
N ASP A 233 9.91 -15.50 -29.82
CA ASP A 233 9.72 -14.49 -30.87
C ASP A 233 8.36 -14.59 -31.59
N LEU A 234 7.29 -14.94 -30.88
CA LEU A 234 5.93 -14.94 -31.38
C LEU A 234 5.42 -13.50 -31.43
N VAL A 235 5.48 -12.95 -32.64
CA VAL A 235 4.77 -11.78 -33.17
C VAL A 235 4.61 -10.66 -32.15
N GLN A 236 5.50 -9.67 -32.23
CA GLN A 236 5.23 -8.35 -31.68
C GLN A 236 3.88 -7.87 -32.25
N GLU A 237 2.80 -7.95 -31.44
CA GLU A 237 1.61 -7.18 -31.75
C GLU A 237 2.07 -5.72 -31.91
N PRO A 238 1.72 -5.05 -33.03
CA PRO A 238 2.06 -3.65 -33.22
C PRO A 238 1.57 -2.90 -31.99
N SER A 239 2.53 -2.27 -31.30
CA SER A 239 2.35 -1.69 -29.97
C SER A 239 1.09 -0.83 -29.97
N ARG A 240 0.01 -1.34 -29.37
CA ARG A 240 -1.21 -0.56 -29.18
C ARG A 240 -0.77 0.73 -28.48
N PRO A 241 -0.99 1.92 -29.06
CA PRO A 241 -0.58 3.16 -28.43
C PRO A 241 -1.25 3.21 -27.07
N SER A 242 -0.45 3.17 -26.01
CA SER A 242 -0.93 3.33 -24.66
C SER A 242 -1.60 4.70 -24.59
N ARG A 243 -2.93 4.70 -24.51
CA ARG A 243 -3.75 5.89 -24.24
C ARG A 243 -3.50 6.36 -22.80
N THR A 244 -2.28 6.74 -22.45
CA THR A 244 -2.02 7.59 -21.29
C THR A 244 -2.06 9.03 -21.78
N GLY A 245 -3.28 9.57 -21.89
CA GLY A 245 -3.45 10.98 -22.20
C GLY A 245 -2.73 11.82 -21.15
N ASP A 246 -1.95 12.81 -21.61
CA ASP A 246 -1.27 13.75 -20.73
C ASP A 246 -2.24 14.33 -19.70
N ARG A 247 -1.78 14.37 -18.45
CA ARG A 247 -2.57 14.90 -17.34
C ARG A 247 -2.98 16.35 -17.62
N SER A 248 -4.24 16.69 -17.35
CA SER A 248 -4.72 18.07 -17.51
C SER A 248 -4.04 19.02 -16.50
N LEU A 249 -3.77 20.26 -16.92
CA LEU A 249 -3.19 21.26 -16.03
C LEU A 249 -4.08 21.52 -14.81
N TRP A 250 -5.40 21.53 -14.97
CA TRP A 250 -6.33 21.67 -13.84
C TRP A 250 -6.20 20.55 -12.82
N SER A 251 -6.12 19.29 -13.28
CA SER A 251 -5.88 18.15 -12.40
C SER A 251 -4.55 18.29 -11.66
N TYR A 252 -3.50 18.80 -12.34
CA TYR A 252 -2.20 19.06 -11.74
C TYR A 252 -2.26 20.17 -10.68
N LEU A 253 -2.87 21.33 -10.97
CA LEU A 253 -2.96 22.45 -10.03
C LEU A 253 -3.72 22.04 -8.74
N LEU A 254 -4.78 21.24 -8.87
CA LEU A 254 -5.57 20.78 -7.72
C LEU A 254 -4.79 19.84 -6.78
N LEU A 255 -4.03 18.88 -7.33
CA LEU A 255 -3.25 17.94 -6.54
C LEU A 255 -1.95 17.53 -7.26
N PRO A 256 -0.89 18.35 -7.21
CA PRO A 256 0.31 18.20 -8.03
C PRO A 256 0.90 16.79 -8.05
N ARG A 257 0.99 16.14 -6.89
CA ARG A 257 1.59 14.80 -6.79
C ARG A 257 0.67 13.81 -6.05
N PRO A 258 -0.27 13.16 -6.76
CA PRO A 258 -1.22 12.24 -6.13
C PRO A 258 -0.55 10.97 -5.58
N LEU A 259 0.55 10.51 -6.18
CA LEU A 259 1.27 9.34 -5.66
C LEU A 259 2.04 9.65 -4.35
N ASP A 260 2.33 10.92 -4.09
CA ASP A 260 2.99 11.36 -2.86
C ASP A 260 2.01 11.50 -1.68
N THR A 261 0.69 11.33 -1.88
CA THR A 261 -0.29 11.40 -0.77
C THR A 261 -0.14 10.26 0.23
N VAL A 262 0.57 9.17 -0.13
CA VAL A 262 0.96 8.13 0.83
C VAL A 262 1.72 8.75 2.01
N LYS A 263 2.47 9.83 1.79
CA LYS A 263 3.24 10.51 2.85
C LYS A 263 2.35 11.27 3.83
N TRP A 264 1.07 11.50 3.50
CA TRP A 264 0.14 12.19 4.40
C TRP A 264 -0.11 11.40 5.68
N VAL A 265 0.17 10.09 5.69
CA VAL A 265 -0.02 9.22 6.86
C VAL A 265 1.02 9.44 7.96
N PHE A 266 2.16 10.07 7.67
CA PHE A 266 3.22 10.27 8.68
C PHE A 266 2.79 11.18 9.83
N ILE A 267 2.01 12.24 9.56
CA ILE A 267 1.50 13.13 10.61
C ILE A 267 0.49 12.40 11.51
N PRO A 268 -0.56 11.73 10.98
CA PRO A 268 -1.45 10.92 11.80
C PRO A 268 -0.74 9.84 12.61
N ILE A 269 0.23 9.13 12.03
CA ILE A 269 1.01 8.11 12.77
C ILE A 269 1.77 8.76 13.94
N ALA A 270 2.47 9.86 13.69
CA ALA A 270 3.21 10.57 14.74
C ALA A 270 2.27 11.16 15.81
N TYR A 271 1.11 11.67 15.41
CA TYR A 271 0.07 12.13 16.33
C TYR A 271 -0.43 10.99 17.22
N LEU A 272 -0.72 9.81 16.65
CA LEU A 272 -1.16 8.65 17.43
C LEU A 272 -0.07 8.19 18.41
N VAL A 273 1.19 8.16 17.99
CA VAL A 273 2.33 7.87 18.88
C VAL A 273 2.38 8.89 20.01
N GLY A 274 2.30 10.19 19.70
CA GLY A 274 2.29 11.26 20.69
C GLY A 274 1.14 11.15 21.68
N ALA A 275 -0.08 10.87 21.19
CA ALA A 275 -1.28 10.72 22.03
C ALA A 275 -1.18 9.51 22.97
N VAL A 276 -0.56 8.41 22.52
CA VAL A 276 -0.29 7.25 23.39
C VAL A 276 0.73 7.61 24.47
N ILE A 277 1.77 8.36 24.12
CA ILE A 277 2.83 8.77 25.06
C ILE A 277 2.30 9.76 26.11
N THR A 278 1.56 10.79 25.69
CA THR A 278 1.00 11.79 26.60
C THR A 278 -0.15 11.24 27.45
N SER A 279 -0.64 10.03 27.13
CA SER A 279 -1.78 9.41 27.79
C SER A 279 -3.05 10.27 27.76
N HIS A 280 -3.09 11.28 26.89
CA HIS A 280 -4.15 12.25 26.77
C HIS A 280 -5.04 11.87 25.59
N GLY A 281 -6.28 11.48 25.88
CA GLY A 281 -7.29 11.31 24.85
C GLY A 281 -7.70 12.68 24.33
N PRO A 282 -7.54 12.98 23.03
CA PRO A 282 -7.83 14.31 22.52
C PRO A 282 -9.33 14.60 22.63
N SER A 283 -9.66 15.80 23.08
CA SER A 283 -11.03 16.31 22.99
C SER A 283 -11.47 16.46 21.52
N ALA A 284 -12.78 16.58 21.28
CA ALA A 284 -13.29 16.78 19.92
C ALA A 284 -12.74 18.07 19.25
N PRO A 285 -12.66 19.23 19.95
CA PRO A 285 -12.04 20.43 19.38
C PRO A 285 -10.55 20.27 19.05
N GLU A 286 -9.79 19.58 19.90
CA GLU A 286 -8.36 19.30 19.64
C GLU A 286 -8.19 18.38 18.46
N SER A 287 -9.01 17.33 18.36
CA SER A 287 -9.01 16.41 17.22
C SER A 287 -9.34 17.12 15.91
N LEU A 288 -10.30 18.05 15.93
CA LEU A 288 -10.63 18.89 14.77
C LEU A 288 -9.47 19.84 14.42
N GLY A 289 -8.87 20.49 15.44
CA GLY A 289 -7.70 21.34 15.26
C GLY A 289 -6.52 20.59 14.66
N ALA A 290 -6.24 19.37 15.12
CA ALA A 290 -5.21 18.48 14.60
C ALA A 290 -5.50 18.06 13.14
N ALA A 291 -6.75 17.71 12.83
CA ALA A 291 -7.16 17.37 11.47
C ALA A 291 -7.01 18.57 10.51
N LEU A 292 -7.40 19.77 10.94
CA LEU A 292 -7.21 21.01 10.17
C LEU A 292 -5.73 21.34 9.98
N GLY A 293 -4.93 21.25 11.04
CA GLY A 293 -3.48 21.46 10.98
C GLY A 293 -2.79 20.48 10.01
N TRP A 294 -3.18 19.20 10.06
CA TRP A 294 -2.73 18.17 9.13
C TRP A 294 -3.08 18.51 7.67
N LEU A 295 -4.34 18.90 7.41
CA LEU A 295 -4.80 19.26 6.08
C LEU A 295 -4.09 20.51 5.55
N VAL A 296 -3.96 21.57 6.36
CA VAL A 296 -3.23 22.78 5.97
C VAL A 296 -1.78 22.45 5.63
N PHE A 297 -1.11 21.67 6.47
CA PHE A 297 0.28 21.28 6.21
C PHE A 297 0.42 20.46 4.92
N GLU A 298 -0.29 19.34 4.79
CA GLU A 298 -0.07 18.44 3.65
C GLU A 298 -0.63 18.99 2.34
N TYR A 299 -1.78 19.68 2.38
CA TYR A 299 -2.46 20.16 1.17
C TYR A 299 -2.02 21.56 0.75
N LEU A 300 -1.91 22.52 1.69
CA LEU A 300 -1.58 23.90 1.33
C LEU A 300 -0.06 24.11 1.30
N ILE A 301 0.66 23.71 2.34
CA ILE A 301 2.11 23.99 2.44
C ILE A 301 2.91 23.00 1.58
N TYR A 302 2.74 21.70 1.79
CA TYR A 302 3.62 20.71 1.18
C TYR A 302 3.37 20.51 -0.32
N GLN A 303 2.12 20.57 -0.79
CA GLN A 303 1.85 20.54 -2.24
C GLN A 303 2.44 21.77 -2.95
N SER A 304 2.45 22.94 -2.30
CA SER A 304 3.09 24.14 -2.85
C SER A 304 4.59 23.92 -3.04
N ARG A 305 5.26 23.30 -2.05
CA ARG A 305 6.67 22.89 -2.19
C ARG A 305 6.87 21.89 -3.32
N TYR A 306 5.96 20.95 -3.53
CA TYR A 306 6.05 20.02 -4.67
C TYR A 306 5.90 20.72 -6.02
N GLN A 307 5.00 21.69 -6.15
CA GLN A 307 4.91 22.50 -7.37
C GLN A 307 6.18 23.31 -7.62
N TRP A 308 6.75 23.89 -6.56
CA TRP A 308 8.03 24.60 -6.68
C TRP A 308 9.14 23.70 -7.21
N ASN A 309 9.25 22.48 -6.66
CA ASN A 309 10.21 21.49 -7.12
C ASN A 309 9.98 21.09 -8.60
N ASP A 310 8.73 20.93 -9.03
CA ASP A 310 8.40 20.63 -10.43
C ASP A 310 8.73 21.79 -11.37
N ILE A 311 8.57 23.04 -10.93
CA ILE A 311 8.96 24.24 -11.70
C ILE A 311 10.49 24.28 -11.87
N ARG A 312 11.25 24.11 -10.78
CA ARG A 312 12.73 24.12 -10.81
C ARG A 312 13.28 22.93 -11.59
N GLY A 313 12.63 21.77 -11.48
CA GLY A 313 13.00 20.54 -12.17
C GLY A 313 12.46 20.40 -13.59
N LEU A 314 11.81 21.42 -14.16
CA LEU A 314 11.05 21.28 -15.41
C LEU A 314 11.91 20.74 -16.56
N ALA A 315 13.12 21.28 -16.77
CA ALA A 315 14.01 20.83 -17.84
C ALA A 315 14.41 19.35 -17.66
N ASP A 316 14.82 18.96 -16.45
CA ASP A 316 15.18 17.59 -16.10
C ASP A 316 14.01 16.61 -16.24
N ASP A 317 12.79 17.09 -15.99
CA ASP A 317 11.56 16.30 -16.08
C ASP A 317 11.14 16.06 -17.54
N GLN A 318 11.39 17.01 -18.46
CA GLN A 318 11.10 16.83 -19.89
C GLN A 318 12.01 15.78 -20.54
N VAL A 319 13.26 15.67 -20.11
CA VAL A 319 14.23 14.68 -20.64
C VAL A 319 14.15 13.33 -19.94
N HIS A 320 13.28 13.18 -18.93
CA HIS A 320 13.19 11.94 -18.16
C HIS A 320 12.55 10.80 -19.00
N PRO A 321 13.09 9.56 -18.99
CA PRO A 321 12.51 8.43 -19.74
C PRO A 321 11.01 8.22 -19.45
N ALA A 322 10.65 8.26 -18.17
CA ALA A 322 9.25 8.22 -17.70
C ALA A 322 8.52 9.60 -17.60
N HIS A 323 8.84 10.61 -18.42
CA HIS A 323 8.27 11.98 -18.27
C HIS A 323 6.73 12.02 -18.27
N ARG A 324 6.06 11.32 -19.22
CA ARG A 324 4.58 11.25 -19.29
C ARG A 324 3.96 10.59 -18.08
N GLU A 325 4.71 9.68 -17.50
CA GLU A 325 4.30 8.70 -16.52
C GLU A 325 4.45 9.19 -15.08
N ARG A 326 5.31 10.19 -14.86
CA ARG A 326 5.53 10.86 -13.57
C ARG A 326 4.47 11.90 -13.22
N GLY A 327 3.62 12.30 -14.18
CA GLY A 327 2.49 13.20 -13.94
C GLY A 327 2.87 14.58 -13.41
N ARG A 328 4.07 15.05 -13.78
CA ARG A 328 4.66 16.37 -13.45
C ARG A 328 3.94 17.51 -14.17
N LEU A 329 4.47 18.73 -14.05
CA LEU A 329 3.87 19.95 -14.62
C LEU A 329 3.57 19.79 -16.13
N PRO A 330 2.28 19.80 -16.54
CA PRO A 330 1.92 19.63 -17.95
C PRO A 330 2.24 20.89 -18.76
N VAL A 331 3.09 20.76 -19.78
CA VAL A 331 3.48 21.89 -20.66
C VAL A 331 3.02 21.74 -22.12
N ALA A 332 2.66 20.52 -22.55
CA ALA A 332 2.39 20.20 -23.96
C ALA A 332 1.28 21.06 -24.60
N ARG A 333 0.21 21.38 -23.88
CA ARG A 333 -0.95 22.12 -24.44
C ARG A 333 -0.87 23.64 -24.33
N GLN A 334 -0.23 24.16 -23.29
CA GLN A 334 -0.30 25.58 -22.93
C GLN A 334 1.06 26.29 -23.02
N GLY A 335 2.14 25.53 -23.26
CA GLY A 335 3.51 26.02 -23.23
C GLY A 335 4.06 26.16 -21.80
N PRO A 336 5.40 26.12 -21.64
CA PRO A 336 6.05 26.12 -20.33
C PRO A 336 5.78 27.41 -19.53
N ARG A 337 5.81 28.57 -20.19
CA ARG A 337 5.62 29.88 -19.52
C ARG A 337 4.27 29.99 -18.81
N ARG A 338 3.18 29.61 -19.49
CA ARG A 338 1.82 29.69 -18.93
C ARG A 338 1.60 28.67 -17.82
N SER A 339 2.07 27.43 -18.01
CA SER A 339 1.98 26.39 -16.97
C SER A 339 2.77 26.76 -15.71
N VAL A 340 3.96 27.36 -15.87
CA VAL A 340 4.75 27.87 -14.74
C VAL A 340 4.03 29.03 -14.05
N ALA A 341 3.55 30.03 -14.79
CA ALA A 341 2.85 31.19 -14.21
C ALA A 341 1.61 30.77 -13.39
N LEU A 342 0.77 29.88 -13.93
CA LEU A 342 -0.40 29.35 -13.21
C LEU A 342 -0.01 28.53 -11.98
N SER A 343 1.09 27.77 -12.06
CA SER A 343 1.58 27.01 -10.90
C SER A 343 2.12 27.92 -9.79
N VAL A 344 2.86 28.99 -10.16
CA VAL A 344 3.32 30.01 -9.21
C VAL A 344 2.14 30.72 -8.55
N PHE A 345 1.12 31.10 -9.32
CA PHE A 345 -0.10 31.69 -8.77
C PHE A 345 -0.76 30.77 -7.72
N VAL A 346 -0.90 29.47 -8.02
CA VAL A 346 -1.49 28.51 -7.07
C VAL A 346 -0.61 28.30 -5.82
N ILE A 347 0.72 28.30 -5.95
CA ILE A 347 1.65 28.26 -4.81
C ILE A 347 1.38 29.45 -3.88
N VAL A 348 1.33 30.66 -4.44
CA VAL A 348 1.10 31.90 -3.66
C VAL A 348 -0.29 31.89 -3.01
N ALA A 349 -1.33 31.48 -3.75
CA ALA A 349 -2.68 31.37 -3.22
C ALA A 349 -2.77 30.37 -2.05
N ARG A 350 -2.13 29.20 -2.17
CA ARG A 350 -2.07 28.19 -1.09
C ARG A 350 -1.31 28.69 0.13
N ALA A 351 -0.16 29.35 -0.07
CA ALA A 351 0.61 29.92 1.02
C ALA A 351 -0.18 30.99 1.78
N THR A 352 -0.84 31.89 1.03
CA THR A 352 -1.71 32.93 1.60
C THR A 352 -2.86 32.32 2.38
N LEU A 353 -3.54 31.31 1.81
CA LEU A 353 -4.63 30.62 2.48
C LEU A 353 -4.16 29.90 3.75
N ALA A 354 -2.99 29.27 3.74
CA ALA A 354 -2.43 28.63 4.94
C ALA A 354 -2.20 29.63 6.08
N VAL A 355 -1.68 30.82 5.76
CA VAL A 355 -1.48 31.91 6.73
C VAL A 355 -2.82 32.43 7.25
N VAL A 356 -3.80 32.68 6.37
CA VAL A 356 -5.14 33.12 6.78
C VAL A 356 -5.78 32.10 7.72
N VAL A 357 -5.78 30.81 7.36
CA VAL A 357 -6.34 29.75 8.21
C VAL A 357 -5.64 29.68 9.56
N ALA A 358 -4.31 29.85 9.59
CA ALA A 358 -3.54 29.88 10.83
C ALA A 358 -3.99 31.01 11.76
N PHE A 359 -4.31 32.20 11.24
CA PHE A 359 -4.70 33.35 12.06
C PHE A 359 -6.19 33.45 12.37
N THR A 360 -7.07 32.90 11.53
CA THR A 360 -8.53 33.15 11.65
C THR A 360 -9.38 31.93 11.99
N VAL A 361 -8.88 30.70 11.80
CA VAL A 361 -9.72 29.48 11.90
C VAL A 361 -9.27 28.56 13.02
N VAL A 362 -7.96 28.32 13.16
CA VAL A 362 -7.43 27.32 14.10
C VAL A 362 -7.03 27.95 15.43
N PRO A 363 -7.05 27.18 16.54
CA PRO A 363 -6.63 27.70 17.83
C PRO A 363 -5.13 28.06 17.87
N PRO A 364 -4.68 28.94 18.78
CA PRO A 364 -3.30 29.46 18.80
C PRO A 364 -2.18 28.40 18.80
N PRO A 365 -2.29 27.26 19.51
CA PRO A 365 -1.24 26.23 19.47
C PRO A 365 -1.07 25.64 18.06
N VAL A 366 -2.18 25.38 17.36
CA VAL A 366 -2.17 24.85 15.99
C VAL A 366 -1.68 25.92 15.01
N SER A 367 -2.03 27.19 15.23
CA SER A 367 -1.53 28.32 14.45
C SER A 367 0.00 28.38 14.45
N THR A 368 0.62 28.33 15.63
CA THR A 368 2.08 28.32 15.78
C THR A 368 2.71 27.14 15.06
N ILE A 369 2.13 25.94 15.18
CA ILE A 369 2.61 24.75 14.47
C ILE A 369 2.57 24.96 12.95
N ILE A 370 1.48 25.51 12.41
CA ILE A 370 1.36 25.80 10.97
C ILE A 370 2.43 26.81 10.53
N LEU A 371 2.62 27.91 11.26
CA LEU A 371 3.60 28.95 10.89
C LEU A 371 5.05 28.43 10.94
N VAL A 372 5.42 27.70 12.00
CA VAL A 372 6.74 27.08 12.12
C VAL A 372 6.95 26.01 11.05
N SER A 373 5.90 25.22 10.74
CA SER A 373 5.97 24.20 9.70
C SER A 373 6.23 24.78 8.31
N PHE A 374 5.76 26.00 8.04
CA PHE A 374 6.03 26.70 6.79
C PHE A 374 7.55 26.89 6.61
N ILE A 375 8.22 27.40 7.64
CA ILE A 375 9.69 27.54 7.68
C ILE A 375 10.36 26.17 7.54
N GLY A 376 9.87 25.19 8.32
CA GLY A 376 10.36 23.80 8.31
C GLY A 376 10.28 23.11 6.95
N VAL A 377 9.36 23.50 6.06
CA VAL A 377 9.26 22.95 4.70
C VAL A 377 10.12 23.74 3.71
N TRP A 378 10.08 25.07 3.77
CA TRP A 378 10.72 25.92 2.76
C TRP A 378 12.23 26.06 2.94
N VAL A 379 12.74 26.10 4.18
CA VAL A 379 14.19 26.18 4.42
C VAL A 379 14.94 24.94 3.90
N PRO A 380 14.52 23.69 4.21
CA PRO A 380 15.16 22.51 3.62
C PRO A 380 14.95 22.42 2.11
N ALA A 381 13.83 22.91 1.58
CA ALA A 381 13.61 22.94 0.14
C ALA A 381 14.59 23.89 -0.56
N TRP A 382 14.80 25.09 -0.02
CA TRP A 382 15.78 26.04 -0.52
C TRP A 382 17.21 25.47 -0.43
N LEU A 383 17.58 24.91 0.73
CA LEU A 383 18.90 24.30 0.93
C LEU A 383 19.13 23.13 -0.03
N TYR A 384 18.12 22.31 -0.29
CA TYR A 384 18.19 21.24 -1.27
C TYR A 384 18.48 21.77 -2.67
N GLU A 385 17.79 22.82 -3.13
CA GLU A 385 18.02 23.40 -4.47
C GLU A 385 19.41 24.06 -4.55
N PHE A 386 19.82 24.79 -3.52
CA PHE A 386 21.16 25.37 -3.43
C PHE A 386 22.25 24.30 -3.55
N LEU A 387 22.11 23.19 -2.80
CA LEU A 387 23.01 22.06 -2.92
C LEU A 387 22.90 21.38 -4.29
N ARG A 388 21.71 21.32 -4.91
CA ARG A 388 21.51 20.68 -6.22
C ARG A 388 22.20 21.43 -7.36
N GLU A 389 22.43 22.73 -7.25
CA GLU A 389 23.03 23.55 -8.30
C GLU A 389 24.57 23.60 -8.26
N GLY A 390 25.20 23.43 -7.08
CA GLY A 390 26.65 23.64 -6.92
C GLY A 390 27.56 22.60 -7.60
N ARG A 391 28.51 23.01 -8.44
CA ARG A 391 29.33 22.06 -9.24
C ARG A 391 30.55 21.45 -8.51
N THR A 392 30.91 21.95 -7.33
CA THR A 392 32.11 21.54 -6.59
C THR A 392 31.85 20.37 -5.64
N ARG A 393 32.88 19.54 -5.37
CA ARG A 393 32.86 18.41 -4.40
C ARG A 393 31.59 17.55 -4.47
N PRO A 394 31.31 16.90 -5.61
CA PRO A 394 30.01 16.27 -5.85
C PRO A 394 29.69 15.12 -4.87
N GLY A 395 30.69 14.55 -4.18
CA GLY A 395 30.51 13.53 -3.16
C GLY A 395 29.93 14.07 -1.86
N ALA A 396 30.61 15.03 -1.24
CA ALA A 396 30.11 15.69 -0.04
C ALA A 396 28.73 16.31 -0.27
N ARG A 397 28.51 16.89 -1.46
CA ARG A 397 27.23 17.44 -1.89
C ARG A 397 26.12 16.39 -1.95
N ALA A 398 26.39 15.22 -2.54
CA ALA A 398 25.42 14.12 -2.59
C ALA A 398 25.03 13.68 -1.17
N THR A 399 25.99 13.51 -0.28
CA THR A 399 25.73 13.18 1.13
C THR A 399 24.93 14.27 1.83
N ALA A 400 25.28 15.54 1.67
CA ALA A 400 24.52 16.66 2.23
C ALA A 400 23.07 16.66 1.72
N ILE A 401 22.86 16.42 0.42
CA ILE A 401 21.53 16.27 -0.16
C ILE A 401 20.77 15.12 0.53
N TRP A 402 21.39 13.95 0.73
CA TRP A 402 20.74 12.81 1.40
C TRP A 402 20.32 13.16 2.84
N LEU A 403 21.14 13.90 3.58
CA LEU A 403 20.80 14.35 4.94
C LEU A 403 19.66 15.38 4.93
N VAL A 404 19.67 16.33 3.99
CA VAL A 404 18.66 17.39 3.89
C VAL A 404 17.29 16.82 3.52
N VAL A 405 17.21 15.86 2.60
CA VAL A 405 15.91 15.29 2.20
C VAL A 405 15.21 14.50 3.32
N GLY A 406 15.97 13.96 4.29
CA GLY A 406 15.41 13.36 5.49
C GLY A 406 14.63 14.34 6.37
N VAL A 407 14.98 15.64 6.33
CA VAL A 407 14.37 16.67 7.20
C VAL A 407 12.87 16.81 6.97
N GLY A 408 12.39 16.59 5.74
CA GLY A 408 10.95 16.62 5.44
C GLY A 408 10.13 15.58 6.21
N TYR A 409 10.74 14.48 6.67
CA TYR A 409 10.10 13.47 7.51
C TYR A 409 10.15 13.86 8.99
N ALA A 410 11.26 14.43 9.43
CA ALA A 410 11.39 14.99 10.78
C ALA A 410 10.33 16.07 11.04
N VAL A 411 10.13 16.97 10.08
CA VAL A 411 9.12 18.04 10.15
C VAL A 411 7.71 17.45 10.28
N ARG A 412 7.36 16.45 9.46
CA ARG A 412 6.07 15.75 9.57
C ARG A 412 5.86 15.11 10.93
N ALA A 413 6.85 14.37 11.41
CA ALA A 413 6.77 13.72 12.71
C ALA A 413 6.63 14.74 13.85
N SER A 414 7.43 15.81 13.80
CA SER A 414 7.40 16.90 14.78
C SER A 414 6.04 17.57 14.84
N ILE A 415 5.38 17.79 13.68
CA ILE A 415 4.04 18.36 13.63
C ILE A 415 3.01 17.42 14.23
N GLY A 416 3.04 16.13 13.87
CA GLY A 416 2.12 15.15 14.46
C GLY A 416 2.26 15.07 15.98
N LEU A 417 3.50 15.03 16.47
CA LEU A 417 3.80 15.05 17.90
C LEU A 417 3.34 16.34 18.59
N ALA A 418 3.63 17.50 18.02
CA ALA A 418 3.23 18.79 18.58
C ALA A 418 1.71 18.93 18.65
N LEU A 419 0.99 18.45 17.62
CA LEU A 419 -0.48 18.40 17.63
C LEU A 419 -1.03 17.48 18.72
N ALA A 420 -0.27 16.46 19.12
CA ALA A 420 -0.61 15.55 20.23
C ALA A 420 -0.11 16.05 21.61
N GLY A 421 0.43 17.27 21.70
CA GLY A 421 0.93 17.86 22.93
C GLY A 421 2.36 17.48 23.32
N VAL A 422 3.06 16.70 22.47
CA VAL A 422 4.49 16.41 22.66
C VAL A 422 5.29 17.58 22.08
N VAL A 423 5.82 18.43 22.96
CA VAL A 423 6.46 19.69 22.61
C VAL A 423 7.99 19.66 22.82
N PRO A 424 8.76 20.53 22.12
CA PRO A 424 10.23 20.58 22.23
C PRO A 424 10.75 21.15 23.56
N SER A 425 9.87 21.66 24.43
CA SER A 425 10.21 22.24 25.74
C SER A 425 9.57 21.43 26.87
N GLY A 426 10.24 21.35 28.02
CA GLY A 426 9.71 20.65 29.20
C GLY A 426 9.96 19.14 29.20
N PRO A 427 9.12 18.34 29.90
CA PRO A 427 9.42 16.94 30.20
C PRO A 427 9.37 16.01 28.97
N THR A 428 8.64 16.39 27.92
CA THR A 428 8.52 15.59 26.68
C THR A 428 9.57 15.94 25.63
N SER A 429 10.48 16.89 25.92
CA SER A 429 11.47 17.39 24.95
C SER A 429 12.39 16.29 24.42
N GLY A 430 12.87 15.40 25.28
CA GLY A 430 13.69 14.24 24.89
C GLY A 430 12.97 13.34 23.88
N THR A 431 11.74 12.94 24.17
CA THR A 431 10.89 12.16 23.26
C THR A 431 10.68 12.89 21.93
N PHE A 432 10.39 14.19 21.96
CA PHE A 432 10.20 15.00 20.76
C PHE A 432 11.41 14.95 19.82
N PHE A 433 12.61 15.25 20.34
CA PHE A 433 13.83 15.28 19.52
C PHE A 433 14.29 13.89 19.09
N LEU A 434 14.16 12.88 19.95
CA LEU A 434 14.49 11.49 19.60
C LEU A 434 13.58 10.97 18.48
N PHE A 435 12.27 11.20 18.56
CA PHE A 435 11.35 10.75 17.52
C PHE A 435 11.49 11.56 16.23
N ALA A 436 11.75 12.87 16.31
CA ALA A 436 12.07 13.69 15.15
C ALA A 436 13.38 13.21 14.48
N GLY A 437 14.39 12.83 15.26
CA GLY A 437 15.63 12.20 14.78
C GLY A 437 15.39 10.83 14.15
N ALA A 438 14.50 10.02 14.74
CA ALA A 438 14.09 8.74 14.18
C ALA A 438 13.42 8.90 12.81
N ALA A 439 12.47 9.84 12.71
CA ALA A 439 11.78 10.17 11.47
C ALA A 439 12.72 10.79 10.42
N TRP A 440 13.68 11.63 10.84
CA TRP A 440 14.74 12.15 9.98
C TRP A 440 15.54 11.01 9.33
N ALA A 441 16.06 10.12 10.16
CA ALA A 441 16.85 8.97 9.70
C ALA A 441 16.01 8.03 8.83
N PHE A 442 14.76 7.75 9.22
CA PHE A 442 13.85 6.96 8.39
C PHE A 442 13.54 7.65 7.04
N GLY A 443 13.46 8.98 7.02
CA GLY A 443 13.35 9.75 5.78
C GLY A 443 14.53 9.54 4.84
N ILE A 444 15.75 9.42 5.37
CA ILE A 444 16.95 9.07 4.59
C ILE A 444 16.79 7.66 4.00
N VAL A 445 16.36 6.68 4.80
CA VAL A 445 16.07 5.30 4.32
C VAL A 445 15.10 5.34 3.14
N PHE A 446 13.94 5.95 3.36
CA PHE A 446 12.87 6.00 2.37
C PHE A 446 13.31 6.67 1.08
N VAL A 447 13.92 7.86 1.17
CA VAL A 447 14.29 8.65 -0.01
C VAL A 447 15.45 8.02 -0.76
N THR A 448 16.52 7.60 -0.08
CA THR A 448 17.68 7.03 -0.77
C THR A 448 17.37 5.70 -1.44
N MET A 449 16.56 4.82 -0.84
CA MET A 449 16.10 3.60 -1.51
C MET A 449 15.20 3.90 -2.72
N THR A 450 14.27 4.86 -2.59
CA THR A 450 13.45 5.31 -3.72
C THR A 450 14.32 5.85 -4.86
N TRP A 451 15.35 6.62 -4.53
CA TRP A 451 16.26 7.22 -5.49
C TRP A 451 17.19 6.23 -6.18
N VAL A 452 17.62 5.16 -5.49
CA VAL A 452 18.32 4.03 -6.15
C VAL A 452 17.42 3.44 -7.22
N LEU A 453 16.16 3.15 -6.88
CA LEU A 453 15.20 2.55 -7.82
C LEU A 453 14.84 3.53 -8.95
N GLU A 454 14.68 4.82 -8.67
CA GLU A 454 14.46 5.84 -9.72
C GLU A 454 15.66 5.95 -10.66
N ALA A 455 16.89 5.85 -10.12
CA ALA A 455 18.11 5.90 -10.92
C ALA A 455 18.20 4.73 -11.92
N THR A 456 17.67 3.54 -11.61
CA THR A 456 17.67 2.43 -12.58
C THR A 456 16.75 2.66 -13.76
N GLY A 457 15.74 3.53 -13.62
CA GLY A 457 14.92 3.98 -14.75
C GLY A 457 15.67 4.82 -15.78
N HIS A 458 16.88 5.30 -15.44
CA HIS A 458 17.81 5.95 -16.37
C HIS A 458 18.86 4.99 -16.95
N CYS A 459 18.97 3.75 -16.42
CA CYS A 459 19.99 2.80 -16.83
C CYS A 459 19.43 1.77 -17.82
N SER A 460 20.29 1.18 -18.64
CA SER A 460 19.99 -0.05 -19.38
C SER A 460 20.54 -1.26 -18.61
N SER A 461 19.88 -2.41 -18.74
CA SER A 461 20.32 -3.67 -18.14
C SER A 461 20.97 -4.55 -19.20
N ARG A 462 22.22 -4.96 -18.97
CA ARG A 462 22.90 -5.98 -19.78
C ARG A 462 23.11 -7.23 -18.92
N ASP A 463 22.54 -8.35 -19.36
CA ASP A 463 22.64 -9.67 -18.73
C ASP A 463 22.16 -9.74 -17.26
N GLY A 464 21.36 -8.76 -16.80
CA GLY A 464 20.84 -8.68 -15.44
C GLY A 464 21.87 -8.37 -14.34
N CYS A 465 23.16 -8.37 -14.68
CA CYS A 465 24.28 -8.19 -13.75
C CYS A 465 25.02 -6.86 -13.94
N VAL A 466 24.85 -6.20 -15.10
CA VAL A 466 25.54 -4.95 -15.45
C VAL A 466 24.51 -3.85 -15.74
N LEU A 467 24.68 -2.71 -15.08
CA LEU A 467 23.91 -1.49 -15.33
C LEU A 467 24.71 -0.54 -16.23
N GLY A 468 24.20 -0.35 -17.45
CA GLY A 468 24.64 0.71 -18.34
C GLY A 468 24.15 2.07 -17.83
N CYS A 469 25.07 2.93 -17.40
CA CYS A 469 24.77 4.25 -16.83
C CYS A 469 25.08 5.35 -17.86
N PRO A 470 24.07 6.09 -18.35
CA PRO A 470 24.30 7.10 -19.36
C PRO A 470 24.85 8.40 -18.77
N ALA A 471 25.39 9.26 -19.63
CA ALA A 471 25.98 10.53 -19.22
C ALA A 471 24.98 11.47 -18.51
N GLU A 472 23.68 11.43 -18.84
CA GLU A 472 22.71 12.34 -18.18
C GLU A 472 22.59 12.07 -16.67
N LEU A 473 22.81 10.83 -16.24
CA LEU A 473 22.78 10.48 -14.82
C LEU A 473 23.92 11.14 -14.05
N THR A 474 25.04 11.46 -14.71
CA THR A 474 26.17 12.19 -14.11
C THR A 474 25.79 13.62 -13.70
N GLY A 475 24.83 14.24 -14.40
CA GLY A 475 24.22 15.52 -14.03
C GLY A 475 23.44 15.47 -12.71
N LYS A 476 23.13 14.26 -12.21
CA LYS A 476 22.44 14.01 -10.94
C LYS A 476 23.36 13.24 -9.99
N PRO A 477 24.43 13.87 -9.45
CA PRO A 477 25.47 13.16 -8.69
C PRO A 477 24.95 12.48 -7.41
N HIS A 478 23.83 12.95 -6.86
CA HIS A 478 23.18 12.36 -5.69
C HIS A 478 22.43 11.05 -6.00
N LEU A 479 21.96 10.87 -7.25
CA LEU A 479 21.39 9.60 -7.73
C LEU A 479 22.50 8.65 -8.18
N ALA A 480 23.40 9.12 -9.04
CA ALA A 480 24.48 8.31 -9.61
C ALA A 480 25.35 7.64 -8.54
N ARG A 481 25.63 8.35 -7.43
CA ARG A 481 26.43 7.80 -6.33
C ARG A 481 25.74 6.67 -5.58
N LEU A 482 24.42 6.69 -5.47
CA LEU A 482 23.69 5.65 -4.76
C LEU A 482 23.77 4.29 -5.48
N LEU A 483 23.93 4.29 -6.81
CA LEU A 483 24.08 3.05 -7.58
C LEU A 483 25.33 2.23 -7.20
N ARG A 484 26.38 2.88 -6.67
CA ARG A 484 27.60 2.20 -6.21
C ARG A 484 27.38 1.27 -5.02
N PHE A 485 26.26 1.44 -4.34
CA PHE A 485 25.86 0.63 -3.19
C PHE A 485 24.96 -0.55 -3.59
N THR A 486 24.67 -0.69 -4.88
CA THR A 486 23.98 -1.87 -5.43
C THR A 486 24.99 -2.98 -5.72
N PRO A 487 24.58 -4.25 -5.74
CA PRO A 487 25.47 -5.37 -6.05
C PRO A 487 25.82 -5.48 -7.55
N LEU A 488 25.36 -4.55 -8.39
CA LEU A 488 25.51 -4.61 -9.84
C LEU A 488 26.73 -3.83 -10.31
N SER A 489 27.41 -4.33 -11.33
CA SER A 489 28.52 -3.64 -11.97
C SER A 489 28.01 -2.44 -12.77
N LEU A 490 28.65 -1.28 -12.64
CA LEU A 490 28.27 -0.07 -13.36
C LEU A 490 29.19 0.11 -14.59
N LEU A 491 28.59 0.23 -15.78
CA LEU A 491 29.30 0.50 -17.02
C LEU A 491 28.84 1.84 -17.60
N PRO A 492 29.72 2.83 -17.81
CA PRO A 492 29.33 4.06 -18.49
C PRO A 492 28.96 3.78 -19.96
N ILE A 493 27.86 4.35 -20.44
CA ILE A 493 27.39 4.25 -21.83
C ILE A 493 27.06 5.63 -22.39
N ALA A 494 27.04 5.77 -23.71
CA ALA A 494 26.69 7.03 -24.37
C ALA A 494 25.20 7.39 -24.19
N SER A 495 24.32 6.41 -24.43
CA SER A 495 22.86 6.52 -24.26
C SER A 495 22.28 5.19 -23.79
N ALA A 496 21.21 5.24 -22.99
CA ALA A 496 20.51 4.04 -22.54
C ALA A 496 19.40 3.66 -23.52
N ASP A 497 19.59 2.58 -24.28
CA ASP A 497 18.53 1.96 -25.05
C ASP A 497 17.71 1.04 -24.12
N GLY A 498 16.68 1.61 -23.49
CA GLY A 498 15.77 0.89 -22.58
C GLY A 498 15.84 1.35 -21.12
N SER A 499 15.14 0.63 -20.24
CA SER A 499 15.01 0.94 -18.81
C SER A 499 15.27 -0.30 -17.96
N ALA A 500 16.10 -0.16 -16.92
CA ALA A 500 16.32 -1.16 -15.89
C ALA A 500 15.39 -0.96 -14.67
N SER A 501 14.26 -0.26 -14.85
CA SER A 501 13.26 0.01 -13.80
C SER A 501 12.62 -1.24 -13.19
N SER A 502 12.60 -2.35 -13.93
CA SER A 502 12.06 -3.65 -13.49
C SER A 502 13.05 -4.47 -12.65
N LEU A 503 14.32 -4.07 -12.59
CA LEU A 503 15.33 -4.78 -11.80
C LEU A 503 15.14 -4.52 -10.30
N ARG A 504 15.26 -5.58 -9.50
CA ARG A 504 15.25 -5.52 -8.03
C ARG A 504 16.66 -5.28 -7.49
N VAL A 505 17.23 -4.13 -7.81
CA VAL A 505 18.64 -3.81 -7.52
C VAL A 505 18.98 -3.73 -6.03
N LEU A 506 17.96 -3.65 -5.16
CA LEU A 506 18.11 -3.65 -3.70
C LEU A 506 17.97 -5.07 -3.08
N ALA A 507 17.66 -6.11 -3.86
CA ALA A 507 17.42 -7.45 -3.31
C ALA A 507 18.69 -8.12 -2.76
N GLY A 508 19.80 -7.98 -3.49
CA GLY A 508 21.09 -8.63 -3.18
C GLY A 508 21.75 -8.10 -1.90
N ARG A 509 22.97 -8.58 -1.58
CA ARG A 509 23.72 -8.10 -0.41
C ARG A 509 24.16 -6.65 -0.64
N ALA A 510 23.94 -5.80 0.36
CA ALA A 510 24.40 -4.41 0.34
C ALA A 510 25.32 -4.20 1.54
N PRO A 511 26.40 -3.40 1.42
CA PRO A 511 27.26 -3.08 2.56
C PRO A 511 26.46 -2.51 3.74
N VAL A 512 26.89 -2.77 4.97
CA VAL A 512 26.26 -2.18 6.17
C VAL A 512 26.39 -0.65 6.15
N VAL A 513 27.46 -0.13 5.52
CA VAL A 513 27.78 1.31 5.42
C VAL A 513 26.94 2.04 4.35
N THR A 514 25.97 1.38 3.71
CA THR A 514 25.08 2.09 2.78
C THR A 514 24.22 3.13 3.51
N PRO A 515 23.90 4.27 2.86
CA PRO A 515 23.18 5.37 3.53
C PRO A 515 21.87 4.93 4.19
N TRP A 516 21.09 4.08 3.51
CA TRP A 516 19.83 3.58 4.05
C TRP A 516 20.00 2.55 5.17
N ASN A 517 21.07 1.75 5.19
CA ASN A 517 21.30 0.80 6.28
C ASN A 517 21.73 1.52 7.56
N ALA A 518 22.69 2.45 7.45
CA ALA A 518 23.14 3.27 8.58
C ALA A 518 21.99 4.11 9.14
N ALA A 519 21.19 4.73 8.27
CA ALA A 519 20.03 5.50 8.69
C ALA A 519 18.91 4.64 9.29
N LEU A 520 18.73 3.38 8.85
CA LEU A 520 17.76 2.48 9.47
C LEU A 520 18.13 2.13 10.92
N ILE A 521 19.41 1.89 11.19
CA ILE A 521 19.90 1.65 12.55
C ILE A 521 19.60 2.86 13.43
N ALA A 522 19.96 4.07 12.96
CA ALA A 522 19.67 5.31 13.69
C ALA A 522 18.16 5.52 13.89
N ALA A 523 17.34 5.23 12.88
CA ALA A 523 15.88 5.37 12.95
C ALA A 523 15.28 4.46 14.03
N VAL A 524 15.64 3.17 14.06
CA VAL A 524 15.14 2.22 15.06
C VAL A 524 15.67 2.54 16.44
N ALA A 525 16.96 2.86 16.59
CA ALA A 525 17.55 3.22 17.88
C ALA A 525 16.86 4.45 18.49
N CYS A 526 16.73 5.54 17.71
CA CYS A 526 16.08 6.76 18.17
C CYS A 526 14.57 6.56 18.38
N GLY A 527 13.91 5.75 17.53
CA GLY A 527 12.48 5.47 17.63
C GLY A 527 12.13 4.69 18.88
N ILE A 528 12.90 3.65 19.21
CA ILE A 528 12.75 2.90 20.46
C ILE A 528 13.05 3.80 21.64
N ALA A 529 14.15 4.57 21.59
CA ALA A 529 14.50 5.49 22.67
C ALA A 529 13.41 6.53 22.92
N ALA A 530 12.72 7.00 21.88
CA ALA A 530 11.61 7.95 22.03
C ALA A 530 10.37 7.36 22.70
N CYS A 531 10.12 6.05 22.54
CA CYS A 531 8.91 5.39 23.04
C CYS A 531 9.04 4.83 24.46
N VAL A 532 10.27 4.68 24.96
CA VAL A 532 10.58 4.01 26.24
C VAL A 532 10.91 5.05 27.32
N PRO A 533 10.64 4.81 28.62
CA PRO A 533 11.06 5.71 29.68
C PRO A 533 12.59 5.80 29.87
N PRO A 534 13.10 6.91 30.42
CA PRO A 534 14.51 7.06 30.81
C PRO A 534 14.96 5.91 31.73
N GLY A 535 15.96 5.13 31.30
CA GLY A 535 16.56 4.02 32.07
C GLY A 535 16.49 2.65 31.40
N GLN A 536 15.52 2.41 30.51
CA GLN A 536 15.35 1.12 29.81
C GLN A 536 15.76 1.16 28.32
N HIS A 537 16.18 2.33 27.83
CA HIS A 537 16.56 2.53 26.42
C HIS A 537 17.70 1.61 25.96
N LEU A 538 18.62 1.22 26.86
CA LEU A 538 19.81 0.44 26.48
C LEU A 538 19.43 -0.99 26.08
N LEU A 539 18.60 -1.68 26.84
CA LEU A 539 18.23 -3.07 26.55
C LEU A 539 17.35 -3.17 25.30
N LEU A 540 16.26 -2.40 25.26
CA LEU A 540 15.34 -2.39 24.11
C LEU A 540 16.01 -1.81 22.87
N GLY A 541 16.83 -0.76 23.03
CA GLY A 541 17.61 -0.16 21.96
C GLY A 541 18.64 -1.13 21.38
N ALA A 542 19.44 -1.80 22.23
CA ALA A 542 20.40 -2.81 21.77
C ALA A 542 19.71 -3.97 21.05
N THR A 543 18.59 -4.47 21.59
CA THR A 543 17.78 -5.52 20.96
C THR A 543 17.28 -5.08 19.59
N GLY A 544 16.78 -3.85 19.46
CA GLY A 544 16.33 -3.29 18.20
C GLY A 544 17.46 -3.11 17.18
N VAL A 545 18.63 -2.64 17.61
CA VAL A 545 19.82 -2.50 16.75
C VAL A 545 20.32 -3.86 16.27
N LEU A 546 20.37 -4.87 17.14
CA LEU A 546 20.72 -6.24 16.76
C LEU A 546 19.73 -6.83 15.75
N ALA A 547 18.43 -6.60 15.95
CA ALA A 547 17.40 -7.00 15.00
C ALA A 547 17.59 -6.33 13.62
N VAL A 548 17.86 -5.02 13.59
CA VAL A 548 18.15 -4.30 12.34
C VAL A 548 19.38 -4.87 11.67
N ALA A 549 20.46 -5.10 12.42
CA ALA A 549 21.69 -5.69 11.88
C ALA A 549 21.40 -7.06 11.22
N ALA A 550 20.61 -7.92 11.88
CA ALA A 550 20.18 -9.19 11.31
C ALA A 550 19.36 -9.01 10.01
N VAL A 551 18.36 -8.11 10.00
CA VAL A 551 17.54 -7.82 8.80
C VAL A 551 18.39 -7.27 7.64
N VAL A 552 19.38 -6.43 7.94
CA VAL A 552 20.29 -5.83 6.95
C VAL A 552 21.23 -6.87 6.33
N LEU A 553 21.79 -7.77 7.14
CA LEU A 553 22.80 -8.74 6.71
C LEU A 553 22.21 -9.93 5.94
N LEU A 554 20.94 -10.28 6.17
CA LEU A 554 20.31 -11.43 5.53
C LEU A 554 20.02 -11.18 4.05
N PRO A 555 20.41 -12.08 3.13
CA PRO A 555 20.14 -11.93 1.70
C PRO A 555 18.71 -12.33 1.31
N SER A 556 18.10 -13.26 2.05
CA SER A 556 16.81 -13.85 1.68
C SER A 556 15.63 -13.00 2.12
N VAL A 557 14.69 -12.85 1.19
CA VAL A 557 13.41 -12.16 1.37
C VAL A 557 12.59 -12.74 2.51
N LEU A 558 12.42 -14.06 2.52
CA LEU A 558 11.63 -14.76 3.53
C LEU A 558 12.24 -14.56 4.92
N PHE A 559 13.56 -14.75 5.04
CA PHE A 559 14.24 -14.61 6.32
C PHE A 559 14.19 -13.16 6.85
N ARG A 560 14.26 -12.14 6.00
CA ARG A 560 14.08 -10.74 6.44
C ARG A 560 12.71 -10.51 7.07
N TRP A 561 11.64 -11.04 6.48
CA TRP A 561 10.30 -10.94 7.04
C TRP A 561 10.15 -11.72 8.33
N VAL A 562 10.70 -12.94 8.41
CA VAL A 562 10.70 -13.74 9.64
C VAL A 562 11.41 -13.02 10.78
N ILE A 563 12.62 -12.49 10.54
CA ILE A 563 13.36 -11.73 11.56
C ILE A 563 12.64 -10.43 11.91
N THR A 564 12.05 -9.74 10.94
CA THR A 564 11.25 -8.53 11.21
C THR A 564 10.08 -8.84 12.13
N SER A 565 9.29 -9.87 11.83
CA SER A 565 8.16 -10.30 12.66
C SER A 565 8.61 -10.76 14.04
N GLY A 566 9.69 -11.54 14.12
CA GLY A 566 10.29 -11.98 15.37
C GLY A 566 10.78 -10.80 16.23
N ALA A 567 11.43 -9.82 15.62
CA ALA A 567 11.91 -8.62 16.30
C ALA A 567 10.76 -7.77 16.85
N ILE A 568 9.69 -7.58 16.07
CA ILE A 568 8.48 -6.87 16.52
C ILE A 568 7.86 -7.59 17.71
N ALA A 569 7.75 -8.92 17.65
CA ALA A 569 7.19 -9.72 18.72
C ALA A 569 8.05 -9.67 19.99
N VAL A 570 9.37 -9.83 19.87
CA VAL A 570 10.31 -9.78 21.00
C VAL A 570 10.29 -8.40 21.63
N LEU A 571 10.49 -7.33 20.85
CA LEU A 571 10.51 -5.96 21.37
C LEU A 571 9.18 -5.56 22.00
N GLY A 572 8.06 -5.89 21.35
CA GLY A 572 6.73 -5.63 21.88
C GLY A 572 6.48 -6.38 23.19
N THR A 573 6.87 -7.66 23.27
CA THR A 573 6.70 -8.46 24.49
C THR A 573 7.59 -7.95 25.61
N THR A 574 8.87 -7.68 25.34
CA THR A 574 9.79 -7.13 26.34
C THR A 574 9.27 -5.79 26.88
N ALA A 575 8.87 -4.87 25.99
CA ALA A 575 8.29 -3.60 26.41
C ALA A 575 6.97 -3.76 27.18
N ALA A 576 6.14 -4.74 26.83
CA ALA A 576 4.89 -5.03 27.56
C ALA A 576 5.17 -5.51 28.98
N LEU A 577 6.23 -6.31 29.15
CA LEU A 577 6.62 -6.86 30.45
C LEU A 577 7.28 -5.81 31.35
N THR A 578 7.99 -4.82 30.78
CA THR A 578 8.74 -3.83 31.57
C THR A 578 7.97 -2.54 31.84
N ASP A 579 7.27 -2.00 30.83
CA ASP A 579 6.66 -0.66 30.89
C ASP A 579 5.15 -0.67 30.55
N GLY A 580 4.59 -1.86 30.34
CA GLY A 580 3.19 -2.04 30.02
C GLY A 580 2.85 -1.90 28.53
N TRP A 581 1.59 -2.16 28.23
CA TRP A 581 1.13 -2.38 26.86
C TRP A 581 1.21 -1.13 25.95
N ARG A 582 1.21 0.09 26.50
CA ARG A 582 1.32 1.34 25.70
C ARG A 582 2.69 1.46 25.06
N VAL A 583 3.73 1.24 25.84
CA VAL A 583 5.12 1.22 25.37
C VAL A 583 5.32 0.06 24.41
N ALA A 584 4.74 -1.12 24.70
CA ALA A 584 4.75 -2.25 23.78
C ALA A 584 4.19 -1.92 22.40
N VAL A 585 2.99 -1.34 22.33
CA VAL A 585 2.32 -1.02 21.06
C VAL A 585 3.09 0.03 20.28
N THR A 586 3.63 1.06 20.94
CA THR A 586 4.41 2.12 20.27
C THR A 586 5.76 1.61 19.78
N VAL A 587 6.51 0.85 20.60
CA VAL A 587 7.79 0.24 20.22
C VAL A 587 7.60 -0.75 19.06
N ALA A 588 6.62 -1.65 19.17
CA ALA A 588 6.31 -2.63 18.13
C ALA A 588 5.83 -1.95 16.83
N GLY A 589 4.96 -0.95 16.94
CA GLY A 589 4.42 -0.21 15.80
C GLY A 589 5.48 0.59 15.05
N VAL A 590 6.32 1.36 15.76
CA VAL A 590 7.41 2.15 15.17
C VAL A 590 8.46 1.24 14.52
N THR A 591 8.89 0.20 15.24
CA THR A 591 9.89 -0.74 14.70
C THR A 591 9.34 -1.50 13.50
N GLY A 592 8.09 -1.96 13.59
CA GLY A 592 7.43 -2.67 12.50
C GLY A 592 7.22 -1.81 11.26
N LEU A 593 6.90 -0.53 11.42
CA LEU A 593 6.83 0.42 10.31
C LEU A 593 8.20 0.56 9.61
N PHE A 594 9.26 0.79 10.38
CA PHE A 594 10.59 1.03 9.81
C PHE A 594 11.16 -0.21 9.11
N LEU A 595 11.12 -1.36 9.77
CA LEU A 595 11.59 -2.63 9.21
C LEU A 595 10.70 -3.12 8.06
N GLY A 596 9.38 -2.97 8.19
CA GLY A 596 8.43 -3.38 7.16
C GLY A 596 8.63 -2.60 5.85
N VAL A 597 8.73 -1.27 5.92
CA VAL A 597 9.02 -0.44 4.74
C VAL A 597 10.37 -0.80 4.14
N TYR A 598 11.40 -0.97 4.96
CA TYR A 598 12.71 -1.41 4.49
C TYR A 598 12.62 -2.74 3.72
N CYS A 599 11.96 -3.75 4.29
CA CYS A 599 11.76 -5.05 3.64
C CYS A 599 11.04 -4.93 2.30
N VAL A 600 9.99 -4.10 2.21
CA VAL A 600 9.28 -3.82 0.95
C VAL A 600 10.22 -3.23 -0.10
N PHE A 601 10.97 -2.17 0.23
CA PHE A 601 11.90 -1.56 -0.72
C PHE A 601 12.99 -2.52 -1.18
N ARG A 602 13.55 -3.34 -0.28
CA ARG A 602 14.56 -4.34 -0.63
C ARG A 602 14.05 -5.38 -1.63
N GLN A 603 12.74 -5.59 -1.73
CA GLN A 603 12.11 -6.63 -2.55
C GLN A 603 11.49 -6.10 -3.83
N SER A 604 11.38 -4.78 -3.94
CA SER A 604 10.65 -4.14 -5.02
C SER A 604 11.61 -3.62 -6.10
N SER A 605 11.17 -3.72 -7.35
CA SER A 605 11.69 -2.88 -8.42
C SER A 605 11.03 -1.49 -8.39
N TYR A 606 11.52 -0.56 -9.22
CA TYR A 606 10.87 0.75 -9.36
C TYR A 606 9.44 0.61 -9.88
N ASP A 607 9.24 -0.30 -10.84
CA ASP A 607 7.94 -0.57 -11.43
C ASP A 607 6.97 -1.23 -10.44
N ASP A 608 7.47 -2.14 -9.59
CA ASP A 608 6.67 -2.78 -8.53
C ASP A 608 6.11 -1.75 -7.54
N LEU A 609 6.98 -0.83 -7.06
CA LEU A 609 6.58 0.23 -6.12
C LEU A 609 5.57 1.17 -6.76
N ARG A 610 5.86 1.62 -7.98
CA ARG A 610 5.00 2.56 -8.68
C ARG A 610 3.63 1.95 -8.98
N TYR A 611 3.60 0.72 -9.47
CA TYR A 611 2.36 -0.02 -9.70
C TYR A 611 1.55 -0.17 -8.41
N SER A 612 2.22 -0.49 -7.30
CA SER A 612 1.60 -0.60 -5.98
C SER A 612 1.01 0.74 -5.51
N LEU A 613 1.73 1.85 -5.68
CA LEU A 613 1.24 3.20 -5.34
C LEU A 613 0.05 3.63 -6.21
N VAL A 614 0.10 3.36 -7.51
CA VAL A 614 -1.03 3.64 -8.42
C VAL A 614 -2.25 2.82 -7.99
N ARG A 615 -2.08 1.53 -7.70
CA ARG A 615 -3.18 0.67 -7.26
C ARG A 615 -3.74 1.09 -5.90
N MET A 616 -2.87 1.47 -4.96
CA MET A 616 -3.28 1.99 -3.66
C MET A 616 -4.04 3.31 -3.79
N SER A 617 -3.55 4.26 -4.60
CA SER A 617 -4.25 5.53 -4.85
C SER A 617 -5.62 5.31 -5.52
N ALA A 618 -5.70 4.40 -6.50
CA ALA A 618 -6.97 4.01 -7.11
C ALA A 618 -7.92 3.36 -6.09
N GLY A 619 -7.38 2.54 -5.19
CA GLY A 619 -8.09 1.95 -4.05
C GLY A 619 -8.65 3.01 -3.10
N LEU A 620 -7.83 3.98 -2.70
CA LEU A 620 -8.23 5.10 -1.83
C LEU A 620 -9.29 5.98 -2.50
N VAL A 621 -9.16 6.28 -3.80
CA VAL A 621 -10.17 7.04 -4.55
C VAL A 621 -11.47 6.24 -4.68
N SER A 622 -11.38 4.92 -4.86
CA SER A 622 -12.55 4.04 -4.85
C SER A 622 -13.22 4.02 -3.47
N LEU A 623 -12.43 3.91 -2.41
CA LEU A 623 -12.91 3.95 -1.03
C LEU A 623 -13.58 5.29 -0.73
N GLY A 624 -12.95 6.41 -1.07
CA GLY A 624 -13.51 7.75 -0.91
C GLY A 624 -14.84 7.91 -1.65
N ARG A 625 -14.97 7.37 -2.87
CA ARG A 625 -16.25 7.33 -3.59
C ARG A 625 -17.29 6.46 -2.89
N SER A 626 -16.90 5.31 -2.34
CA SER A 626 -17.80 4.45 -1.57
C SER A 626 -18.26 5.10 -0.27
N VAL A 627 -17.35 5.73 0.48
CA VAL A 627 -17.65 6.48 1.70
C VAL A 627 -18.54 7.68 1.40
N ALA A 628 -18.26 8.44 0.34
CA ALA A 628 -19.11 9.55 -0.09
C ALA A 628 -20.52 9.07 -0.45
N LYS A 629 -20.64 7.95 -1.19
CA LYS A 629 -21.94 7.34 -1.49
C LYS A 629 -22.67 6.87 -0.24
N LEU A 630 -21.96 6.26 0.71
CA LEU A 630 -22.52 5.85 1.99
C LEU A 630 -22.97 7.06 2.80
N GLY A 631 -22.18 8.13 2.86
CA GLY A 631 -22.52 9.38 3.52
C GLY A 631 -23.76 10.03 2.91
N ILE A 632 -23.83 10.11 1.57
CA ILE A 632 -25.02 10.56 0.84
C ILE A 632 -26.23 9.67 1.18
N TRP A 633 -26.05 8.35 1.18
CA TRP A 633 -27.12 7.41 1.49
C TRP A 633 -27.63 7.56 2.93
N VAL A 634 -26.74 7.74 3.90
CA VAL A 634 -27.09 8.04 5.30
C VAL A 634 -27.81 9.39 5.39
N LEU A 635 -27.34 10.42 4.68
CA LEU A 635 -28.02 11.72 4.61
C LEU A 635 -29.45 11.58 4.04
N VAL A 636 -29.62 10.81 2.96
CA VAL A 636 -30.93 10.52 2.34
C VAL A 636 -31.85 9.79 3.32
N LEU A 637 -31.31 8.89 4.14
CA LEU A 637 -32.05 8.18 5.17
C LEU A 637 -32.48 9.11 6.31
N LEU A 638 -31.57 9.96 6.80
CA LEU A 638 -31.83 10.90 7.89
C LEU A 638 -32.79 12.03 7.49
N LEU A 639 -32.63 12.58 6.28
CA LEU A 639 -33.49 13.66 5.78
C LEU A 639 -34.82 13.13 5.21
N GLY A 640 -34.88 11.83 4.88
CA GLY A 640 -35.99 11.23 4.14
C GLY A 640 -35.89 11.48 2.64
N LYS A 641 -36.31 10.49 1.84
CA LYS A 641 -36.19 10.51 0.36
C LYS A 641 -36.85 11.73 -0.29
N ARG A 642 -37.99 12.21 0.25
CA ARG A 642 -38.71 13.39 -0.27
C ARG A 642 -37.94 14.68 -0.04
N THR A 643 -37.41 14.89 1.17
CA THR A 643 -36.61 16.07 1.52
C THR A 643 -35.29 16.09 0.77
N TRP A 644 -34.64 14.93 0.62
CA TRP A 644 -33.43 14.85 -0.21
C TRP A 644 -33.72 15.17 -1.68
N ALA A 645 -34.83 14.68 -2.24
CA ALA A 645 -35.22 15.01 -3.61
C ALA A 645 -35.53 16.51 -3.79
N PHE A 646 -36.01 17.17 -2.74
CA PHE A 646 -36.21 18.63 -2.73
C PHE A 646 -34.87 19.39 -2.66
N VAL A 647 -33.97 19.00 -1.75
CA VAL A 647 -32.65 19.64 -1.56
C VAL A 647 -31.68 19.37 -2.72
N SER A 648 -31.78 18.21 -3.37
CA SER A 648 -30.88 17.81 -4.48
C SER A 648 -31.36 18.22 -5.87
N ARG A 649 -32.57 18.81 -5.99
CA ARG A 649 -33.00 19.46 -7.24
C ARG A 649 -32.24 20.78 -7.42
N SER A 650 -31.06 20.71 -8.01
CA SER A 650 -30.51 21.85 -8.73
C SER A 650 -31.17 21.89 -10.10
N ASP A 651 -31.82 23.00 -10.45
CA ASP A 651 -32.27 23.23 -11.82
C ASP A 651 -31.05 23.20 -12.77
N ASP A 652 -31.20 22.90 -14.06
CA ASP A 652 -30.09 22.70 -15.02
C ASP A 652 -29.14 23.92 -15.18
N ARG A 653 -29.43 25.03 -14.47
CA ARG A 653 -28.63 26.26 -14.40
C ARG A 653 -28.00 26.54 -13.02
N GLY A 654 -28.09 25.60 -12.06
CA GLY A 654 -27.41 25.69 -10.77
C GLY A 654 -27.90 26.78 -9.80
N ARG A 655 -29.15 27.27 -9.94
CA ARG A 655 -29.76 28.20 -8.98
C ARG A 655 -30.68 27.46 -8.02
N PRO A 656 -30.69 27.78 -6.71
CA PRO A 656 -31.70 27.27 -5.80
C PRO A 656 -33.07 27.82 -6.22
N ILE A 657 -34.06 26.93 -6.39
CA ILE A 657 -35.46 27.30 -6.59
C ILE A 657 -36.02 27.63 -5.20
N PRO A 658 -36.71 28.77 -5.01
CA PRO A 658 -37.27 29.16 -3.71
C PRO A 658 -38.29 28.17 -3.17
#